data_AF-A0A160VG64-F1
#
_entry.id   AF-A0A160VG64-F1
#
_cell.length_a   1.000
_cell.length_b   1.000
_cell.length_c   1.000
_cell.angle_alpha   90.00
_cell.angle_beta   90.00
_cell.angle_gamma   90.00
#
_symmetry.space_group_name_H-M   'P 1'
#
loop_
_entity.id
_entity.type
_entity.pdbx_description
1 polymer ?
#
loop_
_entity_poly.entity_id
_entity_poly.type
_entity_poly.pdbx_seq_one_letter_code
_entity_poly.pdbx_strand_id
1 'polypeptide(L)'
;MDFEVLKLSYIQTDRALAILKTLGYSVVEFKAAKGEVRGEFNFTPQFSNKNTNLNAPGALPIIIKLPDTETISLVEKSTSKASSKKSALGVDLGGVTLDNTTSGEPMQRLLVGYKPNDYNSVAQLIDLVQNKIDVPANQIVIEALIIELNTENLNELGVDFSNAGPGYSAVFPPPEGGSISPFTVVLDRTLLGSTSNFRANIEALISSKDAKILSKPSVLVLDGRQARIQVGQQIPIVKTTDTQISQTKSVDYIPVGIVLNLRPRISEDGSRITIQVETIISETEERIGAAGSGAVETAPIINNRKVQSFVRVANNTPFIIGGLINEKTTDNEGGVPILRDIPWLGRLFQISTKQRVQKEVIVVITPHIITETEDNFSRVIPQDSDLFNAFGNRSFPNSYRITNDDVFDLNFIYESPIFQDIIVEVNKRSEKDKTLLVREPYKSILESKVPGEDILVRRMLAEVIEKLGYYKYIDPTKVIYFLESSSDPAGYKVAPLASHILETPEGHALQLTYTIKGKATIEKPFVRPTAEARYITIPSDSYKNVLKSLNKRGADPTEDIFTILISSSKDEIELYEVLVMKRVLEMNPDLELTFNYFKPGIEILFPSPDVLLNNTHVVDRDAAKFYYEVNDYYGSFEEEFNRQTAELGRLIQDKN
;
A
#
# COMPACT_ATOMS: atom_id res chain seq x y z
N MET A 1 18.25 -46.63 13.33
CA MET A 1 17.41 -45.44 13.54
C MET A 1 17.79 -44.48 12.45
N ASP A 2 16.79 -43.90 11.81
CA ASP A 2 16.98 -42.82 10.87
C ASP A 2 16.68 -41.49 11.56
N PHE A 3 17.16 -40.41 10.95
CA PHE A 3 17.03 -39.07 11.49
C PHE A 3 16.48 -38.12 10.45
N GLU A 4 15.61 -37.23 10.88
CA GLU A 4 15.04 -36.16 10.06
C GLU A 4 15.18 -34.82 10.77
N VAL A 5 15.55 -33.79 10.02
CA VAL A 5 15.71 -32.43 10.56
C VAL A 5 14.45 -31.64 10.24
N LEU A 6 13.72 -31.24 11.29
CA LEU A 6 12.60 -30.32 11.17
C LEU A 6 13.08 -28.90 11.43
N LYS A 7 12.90 -28.02 10.46
CA LYS A 7 13.16 -26.59 10.61
C LYS A 7 11.89 -25.91 11.11
N LEU A 8 12.03 -25.03 12.07
CA LEU A 8 10.94 -24.22 12.63
C LEU A 8 11.08 -22.79 12.09
N SER A 9 9.98 -22.20 11.67
CA SER A 9 9.96 -20.89 10.99
C SER A 9 9.32 -19.78 11.85
N TYR A 10 8.35 -20.13 12.69
CA TYR A 10 7.50 -19.17 13.41
C TYR A 10 7.56 -19.34 14.94
N ILE A 11 8.05 -20.49 15.44
CA ILE A 11 8.21 -20.76 16.87
C ILE A 11 9.67 -21.06 17.27
N GLN A 12 10.05 -20.65 18.48
CA GLN A 12 11.32 -21.01 19.09
C GLN A 12 11.38 -22.50 19.45
N THR A 13 12.53 -23.12 19.24
CA THR A 13 12.80 -24.55 19.50
C THR A 13 12.43 -24.95 20.93
N ASP A 14 12.77 -24.13 21.93
CA ASP A 14 12.45 -24.41 23.34
C ASP A 14 10.94 -24.42 23.63
N ARG A 15 10.17 -23.56 22.96
CA ARG A 15 8.72 -23.51 23.12
C ARG A 15 8.05 -24.70 22.46
N ALA A 16 8.47 -25.03 21.22
CA ALA A 16 7.99 -26.21 20.51
C ALA A 16 8.28 -27.49 21.31
N LEU A 17 9.49 -27.60 21.86
CA LEU A 17 9.95 -28.72 22.65
C LEU A 17 9.18 -28.86 23.97
N ALA A 18 8.89 -27.75 24.65
CA ALA A 18 8.03 -27.76 25.83
C ALA A 18 6.61 -28.29 25.50
N ILE A 19 6.02 -27.87 24.39
CA ILE A 19 4.70 -28.36 23.93
C ILE A 19 4.78 -29.87 23.65
N LEU A 20 5.75 -30.32 22.87
CA LEU A 20 5.91 -31.74 22.54
C LEU A 20 6.14 -32.61 23.78
N LYS A 21 6.91 -32.11 24.76
CA LYS A 21 7.10 -32.77 26.06
C LYS A 21 5.79 -32.91 26.83
N THR A 22 4.92 -31.90 26.81
CA THR A 22 3.59 -31.98 27.46
C THR A 22 2.63 -32.93 26.76
N LEU A 23 2.79 -33.13 25.44
CA LEU A 23 2.02 -34.09 24.66
C LEU A 23 2.50 -35.54 24.83
N GLY A 24 3.55 -35.76 25.64
CA GLY A 24 4.05 -37.09 25.97
C GLY A 24 5.16 -37.60 25.04
N TYR A 25 5.68 -36.78 24.14
CA TYR A 25 6.81 -37.18 23.29
C TYR A 25 8.12 -37.28 24.09
N SER A 26 8.96 -38.23 23.70
CA SER A 26 10.31 -38.39 24.24
C SER A 26 11.22 -37.28 23.70
N VAL A 27 11.79 -36.49 24.60
CA VAL A 27 12.62 -35.34 24.25
C VAL A 27 14.00 -35.47 24.87
N VAL A 28 15.04 -35.09 24.12
CA VAL A 28 16.43 -35.00 24.57
C VAL A 28 16.85 -33.53 24.57
N GLU A 29 17.15 -33.03 25.77
CA GLU A 29 17.73 -31.72 26.01
C GLU A 29 19.22 -31.87 26.35
N PHE A 30 19.98 -30.77 26.33
CA PHE A 30 21.40 -30.80 26.66
C PHE A 30 21.69 -29.88 27.84
N LYS A 31 22.42 -30.39 28.83
CA LYS A 31 23.00 -29.56 29.89
C LYS A 31 24.42 -29.19 29.50
N ALA A 32 24.68 -27.90 29.31
CA ALA A 32 26.02 -27.38 29.06
C ALA A 32 26.81 -27.32 30.38
N ALA A 33 28.04 -27.83 30.36
CA ALA A 33 29.05 -27.67 31.40
C ALA A 33 30.31 -27.06 30.78
N LYS A 34 31.13 -26.36 31.57
CA LYS A 34 32.41 -25.86 31.08
C LYS A 34 33.28 -27.04 30.66
N GLY A 35 33.76 -27.03 29.41
CA GLY A 35 34.72 -28.00 28.91
C GLY A 35 36.09 -27.83 29.55
N GLU A 36 36.97 -28.81 29.36
CA GLU A 36 38.35 -28.76 29.86
C GLU A 36 39.17 -27.65 29.18
N VAL A 37 38.77 -27.26 27.96
CA VAL A 37 39.37 -26.16 27.20
C VAL A 37 38.61 -24.86 27.45
N ARG A 38 39.34 -23.77 27.67
CA ARG A 38 38.78 -22.43 27.92
C ARG A 38 38.01 -21.94 26.69
N GLY A 39 36.68 -21.87 26.82
CA GLY A 39 35.77 -21.40 25.77
C GLY A 39 34.90 -22.49 25.15
N GLU A 40 35.17 -23.77 25.46
CA GLU A 40 34.36 -24.89 24.99
C GLU A 40 33.32 -25.31 26.05
N PHE A 41 32.16 -25.77 25.58
CA PHE A 41 31.09 -26.32 26.41
C PHE A 41 30.93 -27.81 26.13
N ASN A 42 30.95 -28.64 27.18
CA ASN A 42 30.57 -30.04 27.12
C ASN A 42 29.05 -30.16 27.28
N PHE A 43 28.40 -30.88 26.36
CA PHE A 43 26.94 -31.07 26.38
C PHE A 43 26.59 -32.49 26.85
N THR A 44 25.94 -32.61 28.01
CA THR A 44 25.42 -33.90 28.49
C THR A 44 23.94 -34.03 28.13
N PRO A 45 23.51 -35.11 27.43
CA PRO A 45 22.11 -35.32 27.10
C PRO A 45 21.27 -35.59 28.36
N GLN A 46 20.04 -35.08 28.37
CA GLN A 46 19.04 -35.25 29.41
C GLN A 46 17.74 -35.72 28.75
N PHE A 47 17.27 -36.91 29.11
CA PHE A 47 16.04 -37.48 28.57
C PHE A 47 14.85 -37.05 29.41
N SER A 48 13.77 -36.61 28.75
CA SER A 48 12.53 -36.18 29.43
C SER A 48 11.83 -37.33 30.16
N ASN A 49 12.00 -38.57 29.68
CA ASN A 49 11.31 -39.74 30.17
C ASN A 49 12.29 -40.74 30.82
N LYS A 50 11.88 -41.41 31.90
CA LYS A 50 12.72 -42.39 32.63
C LYS A 50 12.96 -43.69 31.86
N ASN A 51 12.25 -43.88 30.75
CA ASN A 51 12.38 -45.07 29.92
C ASN A 51 13.59 -44.90 28.97
N THR A 52 14.75 -45.37 29.41
CA THR A 52 16.01 -45.32 28.65
C THR A 52 16.09 -46.37 27.54
N ASN A 53 15.08 -47.24 27.42
CA ASN A 53 15.04 -48.28 26.40
C ASN A 53 14.42 -47.77 25.09
N LEU A 54 15.26 -47.27 24.20
CA LEU A 54 14.90 -46.80 22.85
C LEU A 54 14.29 -47.89 21.95
N ASN A 55 14.37 -49.16 22.34
CA ASN A 55 13.77 -50.28 21.61
C ASN A 55 12.36 -50.63 22.08
N ALA A 56 11.88 -50.07 23.20
CA ALA A 56 10.54 -50.35 23.72
C ALA A 56 9.44 -49.88 22.74
N PRO A 57 8.29 -50.59 22.66
CA PRO A 57 7.14 -50.16 21.86
C PRO A 57 6.68 -48.76 22.27
N GLY A 58 6.55 -47.83 21.31
CA GLY A 58 6.12 -46.44 21.57
C GLY A 58 7.20 -45.49 22.12
N ALA A 59 8.47 -45.92 22.22
CA ALA A 59 9.56 -45.05 22.68
C ALA A 59 10.05 -44.03 21.63
N LEU A 60 9.69 -44.23 20.36
CA LEU A 60 10.05 -43.41 19.21
C LEU A 60 8.76 -42.91 18.53
N PRO A 61 8.75 -41.73 17.90
CA PRO A 61 9.90 -40.86 17.59
C PRO A 61 10.49 -40.13 18.81
N ILE A 62 11.81 -39.93 18.80
CA ILE A 62 12.53 -39.12 19.79
C ILE A 62 12.90 -37.77 19.20
N ILE A 63 12.67 -36.70 19.96
CA ILE A 63 12.96 -35.33 19.53
C ILE A 63 14.20 -34.85 20.25
N ILE A 64 15.21 -34.41 19.51
CA ILE A 64 16.51 -34.01 20.03
C ILE A 64 16.68 -32.52 19.75
N LYS A 65 16.87 -31.71 20.80
CA LYS A 65 17.21 -30.30 20.68
C LYS A 65 18.65 -30.17 20.20
N LEU A 66 18.91 -29.57 19.05
CA LEU A 66 20.30 -29.28 18.68
C LEU A 66 20.85 -28.17 19.60
N PRO A 67 22.09 -28.29 20.10
CA PRO A 67 22.68 -27.26 20.95
C PRO A 67 22.78 -25.93 20.20
N ASP A 68 22.37 -24.85 20.86
CA ASP A 68 22.43 -23.51 20.30
C ASP A 68 23.90 -23.08 20.18
N THR A 69 24.36 -22.82 18.95
CA THR A 69 25.70 -22.27 18.72
C THR A 69 25.60 -20.76 18.69
N GLU A 70 26.06 -20.08 19.76
CA GLU A 70 26.05 -18.60 19.86
C GLU A 70 26.93 -17.90 18.81
N THR A 71 27.83 -18.64 18.15
CA THR A 71 28.77 -18.15 17.14
C THR A 71 28.60 -18.92 15.83
N ILE A 72 27.72 -18.44 14.95
CA ILE A 72 27.62 -18.89 13.55
C ILE A 72 28.41 -17.99 12.57
N SER A 73 29.11 -16.98 13.09
CA SER A 73 30.01 -16.14 12.29
C SER A 73 31.30 -16.90 11.96
N LEU A 74 31.67 -16.93 10.68
CA LEU A 74 33.00 -17.35 10.20
C LEU A 74 34.12 -16.38 10.64
N VAL A 75 33.75 -15.25 11.27
CA VAL A 75 34.67 -14.19 11.72
C VAL A 75 34.63 -14.10 13.25
N GLU A 76 35.82 -14.13 13.85
CA GLU A 76 36.06 -14.11 15.30
C GLU A 76 35.53 -12.81 15.95
N LYS A 77 34.78 -12.94 17.06
CA LYS A 77 34.20 -11.82 17.80
C LYS A 77 35.31 -10.94 18.39
N SER A 78 35.37 -9.66 18.05
CA SER A 78 36.33 -8.73 18.64
C SER A 78 36.08 -8.58 20.16
N THR A 79 37.15 -8.63 20.96
CA THR A 79 37.08 -8.65 22.43
C THR A 79 36.79 -7.30 23.09
N SER A 80 36.38 -6.28 22.32
CA SER A 80 36.11 -4.95 22.87
C SER A 80 34.72 -4.90 23.51
N LYS A 81 34.67 -4.92 24.84
CA LYS A 81 33.46 -4.59 25.62
C LYS A 81 33.04 -3.14 25.34
N ALA A 82 32.08 -2.93 24.44
CA ALA A 82 31.38 -1.66 24.37
C ALA A 82 30.47 -1.54 25.60
N SER A 83 30.68 -0.50 26.40
CA SER A 83 29.83 -0.20 27.55
C SER A 83 28.47 0.31 27.08
N SER A 84 27.42 -0.50 27.19
CA SER A 84 26.05 0.01 27.15
C SER A 84 25.78 0.81 28.44
N LYS A 85 26.13 2.10 28.46
CA LYS A 85 25.67 2.99 29.53
C LYS A 85 24.16 3.18 29.35
N LYS A 86 23.36 2.56 30.23
CA LYS A 86 21.93 2.88 30.37
C LYS A 86 21.78 4.37 30.66
N SER A 87 21.03 5.08 29.82
CA SER A 87 20.47 6.38 30.20
C SER A 87 19.58 6.19 31.42
N ALA A 88 19.76 7.01 32.46
CA ALA A 88 19.05 6.91 33.74
C ALA A 88 17.53 7.11 33.63
N LEU A 89 17.02 7.51 32.46
CA LEU A 89 15.59 7.78 32.20
C LEU A 89 14.98 6.90 31.09
N GLY A 90 15.65 5.84 30.66
CA GLY A 90 14.97 4.68 30.06
C GLY A 90 14.49 4.76 28.61
N VAL A 91 15.00 5.68 27.78
CA VAL A 91 14.78 5.62 26.32
C VAL A 91 16.11 5.83 25.60
N ASP A 92 16.61 4.77 24.96
CA ASP A 92 17.81 4.78 24.13
C ASP A 92 17.42 5.03 22.67
N LEU A 93 18.18 5.88 21.98
CA LEU A 93 17.90 6.40 20.64
C LEU A 93 19.02 6.07 19.63
N GLY A 94 20.03 5.31 20.06
CA GLY A 94 21.02 4.74 19.15
C GLY A 94 20.46 3.52 18.42
N GLY A 95 20.47 3.52 17.10
CA GLY A 95 20.38 2.27 16.34
C GLY A 95 21.51 1.34 16.79
N VAL A 96 21.18 0.08 17.07
CA VAL A 96 22.21 -0.92 17.42
C VAL A 96 23.11 -1.12 16.21
N THR A 97 24.40 -0.82 16.34
CA THR A 97 25.37 -1.14 15.29
C THR A 97 25.48 -2.66 15.19
N LEU A 98 25.25 -3.21 14.00
CA LEU A 98 25.28 -4.64 13.71
C LEU A 98 26.65 -5.29 14.02
N ASP A 99 27.70 -4.48 14.15
CA ASP A 99 29.08 -4.90 14.38
C ASP A 99 29.30 -5.55 15.76
N ASN A 100 28.44 -5.25 16.74
CA ASN A 100 28.49 -5.88 18.07
C ASN A 100 27.44 -6.97 18.29
N THR A 101 26.54 -7.18 17.33
CA THR A 101 25.42 -8.13 17.43
C THR A 101 25.39 -9.13 16.28
N THR A 102 26.53 -9.44 15.66
CA THR A 102 26.68 -10.54 14.68
C THR A 102 26.51 -11.94 15.31
N SER A 103 25.90 -12.05 16.49
CA SER A 103 25.21 -13.26 16.90
C SER A 103 23.89 -13.30 16.14
N GLY A 104 23.89 -13.92 14.95
CA GLY A 104 22.62 -14.31 14.33
C GLY A 104 21.84 -15.18 15.32
N GLU A 105 20.52 -15.02 15.37
CA GLU A 105 19.71 -15.98 16.14
C GLU A 105 20.00 -17.39 15.61
N PRO A 106 20.22 -18.39 16.50
CA PRO A 106 20.51 -19.74 16.06
C PRO A 106 19.34 -20.27 15.23
N MET A 107 19.65 -21.06 14.19
CA MET A 107 18.62 -21.70 13.39
C MET A 107 17.70 -22.53 14.30
N GLN A 108 16.40 -22.26 14.25
CA GLN A 108 15.41 -23.01 15.02
C GLN A 108 15.14 -24.34 14.31
N ARG A 109 15.59 -25.44 14.90
CA ARG A 109 15.45 -26.78 14.31
C ARG A 109 15.45 -27.88 15.36
N LEU A 110 14.69 -28.93 15.07
CA LEU A 110 14.57 -30.14 15.86
C LEU A 110 15.12 -31.31 15.05
N LEU A 111 15.81 -32.24 15.71
CA LEU A 111 16.22 -33.50 15.10
C LEU A 111 15.29 -34.60 15.60
N VAL A 112 14.61 -35.29 14.68
CA VAL A 112 13.67 -36.37 14.99
C VAL A 112 14.33 -37.71 14.66
N GLY A 113 14.54 -38.55 15.66
CA GLY A 113 15.02 -39.92 15.50
C GLY A 113 13.87 -40.93 15.47
N TYR A 114 13.87 -41.85 14.50
CA TYR A 114 12.79 -42.81 14.31
C TYR A 114 13.27 -44.17 13.79
N LYS A 115 12.36 -45.17 13.75
CA LYS A 115 12.63 -46.50 13.19
C LYS A 115 12.32 -46.50 11.68
N PRO A 116 13.18 -47.07 10.81
CA PRO A 116 12.95 -47.09 9.36
C PRO A 116 11.63 -47.71 8.90
N ASN A 117 10.97 -48.52 9.73
CA ASN A 117 9.68 -49.17 9.41
C ASN A 117 8.45 -48.45 10.01
N ASP A 118 8.62 -47.32 10.69
CA ASP A 118 7.56 -46.63 11.44
C ASP A 118 7.35 -45.19 10.96
N TYR A 119 7.00 -45.05 9.68
CA TYR A 119 6.77 -43.75 9.04
C TYR A 119 5.50 -43.04 9.54
N ASN A 120 4.49 -43.79 10.02
CA ASN A 120 3.21 -43.22 10.43
C ASN A 120 3.34 -42.32 11.66
N SER A 121 4.08 -42.75 12.69
CA SER A 121 4.28 -41.95 13.90
C SER A 121 5.13 -40.70 13.65
N VAL A 122 6.07 -40.77 12.70
CA VAL A 122 6.86 -39.61 12.27
C VAL A 122 5.98 -38.64 11.49
N ALA A 123 5.20 -39.12 10.52
CA ALA A 123 4.29 -38.28 9.74
C ALA A 123 3.29 -37.54 10.64
N GLN A 124 2.76 -38.18 11.68
CA GLN A 124 1.89 -37.54 12.68
C GLN A 124 2.60 -36.44 13.48
N LEU A 125 3.86 -36.66 13.87
CA LEU A 125 4.65 -35.65 14.57
C LEU A 125 4.97 -34.47 13.65
N ILE A 126 5.34 -34.74 12.40
CA ILE A 126 5.64 -33.70 11.40
C ILE A 126 4.39 -32.87 11.11
N ASP A 127 3.25 -33.52 10.87
CA ASP A 127 1.95 -32.86 10.66
C ASP A 127 1.59 -31.98 11.87
N LEU A 128 1.72 -32.51 13.09
CA LEU A 128 1.48 -31.75 14.31
C LEU A 128 2.40 -30.52 14.42
N VAL A 129 3.70 -30.70 14.16
CA VAL A 129 4.66 -29.60 14.26
C VAL A 129 4.40 -28.55 13.18
N GLN A 130 4.27 -28.93 11.92
CA GLN A 130 4.14 -28.00 10.80
C GLN A 130 2.75 -27.36 10.69
N ASN A 131 1.68 -28.11 10.97
CA ASN A 131 0.31 -27.63 10.73
C ASN A 131 -0.42 -27.15 11.99
N LYS A 132 0.12 -27.41 13.19
CA LYS A 132 -0.54 -27.03 14.47
C LYS A 132 0.34 -26.22 15.43
N ILE A 133 1.66 -26.44 15.43
CA ILE A 133 2.58 -25.78 16.39
C ILE A 133 3.33 -24.61 15.73
N ASP A 134 3.92 -24.85 14.56
CA ASP A 134 4.74 -23.89 13.80
C ASP A 134 3.94 -23.28 12.66
N VAL A 135 2.89 -22.55 13.00
CA VAL A 135 2.02 -21.88 12.04
C VAL A 135 2.37 -20.40 11.93
N PRO A 136 2.24 -19.79 10.73
CA PRO A 136 2.44 -18.36 10.57
C PRO A 136 1.44 -17.57 11.41
N ALA A 137 1.92 -16.46 11.98
CA ALA A 137 1.05 -15.49 12.64
C ALA A 137 0.45 -14.55 11.59
N ASN A 138 -0.86 -14.34 11.63
CA ASN A 138 -1.54 -13.35 10.80
C ASN A 138 -0.95 -11.95 11.01
N GLN A 139 -1.01 -11.14 9.96
CA GLN A 139 -0.54 -9.76 9.99
C GLN A 139 -1.73 -8.80 10.21
N ILE A 140 -1.45 -7.69 10.89
CA ILE A 140 -2.43 -6.67 11.22
C ILE A 140 -1.83 -5.31 10.88
N VAL A 141 -2.53 -4.54 10.08
CA VAL A 141 -2.21 -3.13 9.85
C VAL A 141 -3.03 -2.29 10.78
N ILE A 142 -2.36 -1.37 11.45
CA ILE A 142 -2.99 -0.41 12.34
C ILE A 142 -2.74 0.97 11.76
N GLU A 143 -3.82 1.63 11.37
CA GLU A 143 -3.81 3.05 10.99
C GLU A 143 -4.21 3.89 12.20
N ALA A 144 -3.50 4.97 12.47
CA ALA A 144 -3.89 5.97 13.46
C ALA A 144 -4.11 7.32 12.77
N LEU A 145 -5.19 8.00 13.12
CA LEU A 145 -5.49 9.35 12.68
C LEU A 145 -5.51 10.26 13.91
N ILE A 146 -4.66 11.27 13.91
CA ILE A 146 -4.51 12.22 15.01
C ILE A 146 -5.11 13.56 14.58
N ILE A 147 -6.10 14.02 15.32
CA ILE A 147 -6.87 15.24 15.02
C ILE A 147 -6.79 16.19 16.22
N GLU A 148 -6.43 17.45 15.98
CA GLU A 148 -6.61 18.56 16.92
C GLU A 148 -7.95 19.24 16.66
N LEU A 149 -8.79 19.36 17.68
CA LEU A 149 -10.10 20.02 17.63
C LEU A 149 -10.14 21.20 18.60
N ASN A 150 -10.91 22.23 18.24
CA ASN A 150 -11.36 23.25 19.20
C ASN A 150 -12.62 22.74 19.92
N THR A 151 -12.70 22.90 21.24
CA THR A 151 -13.74 22.27 22.08
C THR A 151 -15.17 22.77 21.82
N GLU A 152 -15.37 23.92 21.19
CA GLU A 152 -16.69 24.46 20.85
C GLU A 152 -17.47 23.55 19.88
N ASN A 153 -16.76 22.72 19.10
CA ASN A 153 -17.33 21.91 18.02
C ASN A 153 -17.35 20.39 18.32
N LEU A 154 -17.02 19.97 19.55
CA LEU A 154 -17.13 18.56 19.96
C LEU A 154 -18.58 18.03 19.87
N ASN A 155 -19.57 18.92 20.01
CA ASN A 155 -20.99 18.60 19.88
C ASN A 155 -21.43 18.41 18.42
N GLU A 156 -20.70 18.94 17.44
CA GLU A 156 -21.01 18.84 16.01
C GLU A 156 -20.62 17.49 15.40
N LEU A 157 -19.77 16.71 16.09
CA LEU A 157 -19.50 15.31 15.74
C LEU A 157 -20.74 14.41 15.94
N GLY A 158 -21.79 14.92 16.59
CA GLY A 158 -23.08 14.23 16.75
C GLY A 158 -23.07 13.10 17.78
N VAL A 159 -22.01 12.98 18.59
CA VAL A 159 -21.87 11.93 19.60
C VAL A 159 -22.08 12.53 21.00
N ASP A 160 -23.28 12.36 21.56
CA ASP A 160 -23.56 12.69 22.96
C ASP A 160 -23.01 11.60 23.89
N PHE A 161 -21.82 11.86 24.45
CA PHE A 161 -21.12 10.95 25.36
C PHE A 161 -21.73 10.90 26.78
N SER A 162 -22.79 11.69 27.08
CA SER A 162 -23.33 11.84 28.42
C SER A 162 -24.43 10.84 28.81
N ASN A 163 -25.04 10.13 27.84
CA ASN A 163 -26.28 9.37 28.06
C ASN A 163 -26.26 7.93 27.52
N ALA A 164 -25.47 7.01 28.11
CA ALA A 164 -25.31 5.61 27.70
C ALA A 164 -26.61 4.93 27.18
N GLY A 165 -26.82 4.98 25.87
CA GLY A 165 -27.99 4.44 25.17
C GLY A 165 -27.69 3.08 24.51
N PRO A 166 -28.71 2.41 23.94
CA PRO A 166 -28.55 1.13 23.27
C PRO A 166 -27.85 1.33 21.92
N GLY A 167 -26.51 1.37 21.93
CA GLY A 167 -25.73 1.54 20.69
C GLY A 167 -24.26 1.94 20.86
N TYR A 168 -23.82 2.26 22.08
CA TYR A 168 -22.41 2.53 22.39
C TYR A 168 -22.03 1.93 23.75
N SER A 169 -20.76 1.56 23.91
CA SER A 169 -20.21 1.10 25.18
C SER A 169 -19.05 2.02 25.56
N ALA A 170 -19.17 2.68 26.72
CA ALA A 170 -18.15 3.54 27.28
C ALA A 170 -17.59 2.88 28.56
N VAL A 171 -16.26 2.81 28.65
CA VAL A 171 -15.56 2.31 29.84
C VAL A 171 -14.95 3.50 30.58
N PHE A 172 -15.41 3.73 31.80
CA PHE A 172 -14.93 4.80 32.68
C PHE A 172 -14.08 4.19 33.82
N PRO A 173 -12.80 4.56 33.97
CA PRO A 173 -12.01 4.24 35.17
C PRO A 173 -12.62 4.91 36.42
N PRO A 174 -12.50 4.33 37.63
CA PRO A 174 -12.98 4.96 38.85
C PRO A 174 -12.28 6.31 39.10
N PRO A 175 -12.99 7.39 39.45
CA PRO A 175 -12.38 8.69 39.71
C PRO A 175 -11.69 8.72 41.08
N GLU A 176 -10.39 8.96 41.10
CA GLU A 176 -9.66 9.41 42.30
C GLU A 176 -9.47 10.94 42.23
N GLY A 177 -10.00 11.67 43.20
CA GLY A 177 -9.58 13.06 43.48
C GLY A 177 -10.16 14.20 42.62
N GLY A 178 -11.32 14.02 41.97
CA GLY A 178 -11.98 15.12 41.25
C GLY A 178 -11.32 15.52 39.93
N SER A 179 -10.41 14.70 39.42
CA SER A 179 -9.86 14.80 38.06
C SER A 179 -10.63 13.85 37.12
N ILE A 180 -10.99 14.36 35.93
CA ILE A 180 -11.68 13.59 34.89
C ILE A 180 -10.65 12.65 34.25
N SER A 181 -10.82 11.33 34.41
CA SER A 181 -9.92 10.33 33.84
C SER A 181 -10.21 10.10 32.33
N PRO A 182 -9.20 9.75 31.51
CA PRO A 182 -9.38 9.42 30.10
C PRO A 182 -10.38 8.27 29.91
N PHE A 183 -11.18 8.31 28.84
CA PHE A 183 -12.21 7.31 28.54
C PHE A 183 -12.00 6.65 27.18
N THR A 184 -12.62 5.49 26.96
CA THR A 184 -12.59 4.77 25.68
C THR A 184 -14.02 4.50 25.19
N VAL A 185 -14.28 4.76 23.91
CA VAL A 185 -15.59 4.56 23.27
C VAL A 185 -15.45 3.63 22.07
N VAL A 186 -16.33 2.62 21.99
CA VAL A 186 -16.44 1.70 20.86
C VAL A 186 -17.72 2.00 20.08
N LEU A 187 -17.59 2.16 18.76
CA LEU A 187 -18.70 2.47 17.83
C LEU A 187 -19.12 1.20 17.08
N ASP A 188 -20.42 0.85 17.11
CA ASP A 188 -20.95 -0.31 16.40
C ASP A 188 -21.44 0.03 14.97
N ARG A 189 -21.39 -0.96 14.08
CA ARG A 189 -21.66 -0.86 12.64
C ARG A 189 -23.13 -0.60 12.30
N THR A 190 -24.04 -0.82 13.26
CA THR A 190 -25.50 -0.69 13.11
C THR A 190 -25.98 0.77 13.05
N LEU A 191 -25.17 1.72 13.53
CA LEU A 191 -25.46 3.17 13.47
C LEU A 191 -24.63 3.91 12.40
N LEU A 192 -23.53 3.31 11.93
CA LEU A 192 -22.80 3.78 10.74
C LEU A 192 -23.51 3.25 9.48
N GLY A 193 -24.63 3.87 9.11
CA GLY A 193 -25.10 3.76 7.74
C GLY A 193 -23.96 4.22 6.83
N SER A 194 -23.24 3.28 6.21
CA SER A 194 -22.02 3.50 5.44
C SER A 194 -20.87 4.20 6.22
N THR A 195 -19.67 3.61 6.19
CA THR A 195 -18.41 4.23 6.62
C THR A 195 -18.10 5.58 5.95
N SER A 196 -18.86 5.97 4.91
CA SER A 196 -18.77 7.28 4.25
C SER A 196 -19.19 8.45 5.15
N ASN A 197 -20.16 8.27 6.04
CA ASN A 197 -20.78 9.38 6.76
C ASN A 197 -19.89 9.94 7.87
N PHE A 198 -19.10 9.09 8.54
CA PHE A 198 -18.11 9.54 9.52
C PHE A 198 -16.96 10.31 8.87
N ARG A 199 -16.47 9.81 7.72
CA ARG A 199 -15.45 10.50 6.92
C ARG A 199 -15.98 11.84 6.40
N ALA A 200 -17.20 11.90 5.89
CA ALA A 200 -17.83 13.13 5.41
C ALA A 200 -18.01 14.19 6.52
N ASN A 201 -18.36 13.78 7.74
CA ASN A 201 -18.48 14.71 8.87
C ASN A 201 -17.12 15.26 9.31
N ILE A 202 -16.09 14.40 9.39
CA ILE A 202 -14.72 14.85 9.65
C ILE A 202 -14.24 15.81 8.54
N GLU A 203 -14.51 15.49 7.28
CA GLU A 203 -14.15 16.32 6.13
C GLU A 203 -14.87 17.69 6.16
N ALA A 204 -16.14 17.71 6.59
CA ALA A 204 -16.90 18.94 6.76
C ALA A 204 -16.33 19.84 7.89
N LEU A 205 -15.93 19.24 9.01
CA LEU A 205 -15.25 19.93 10.13
C LEU A 205 -13.84 20.46 9.73
N ILE A 206 -13.14 19.74 8.85
CA ILE A 206 -11.87 20.19 8.27
C ILE A 206 -12.11 21.37 7.31
N SER A 207 -13.16 21.31 6.49
CA SER A 207 -13.55 22.36 5.55
C SER A 207 -13.99 23.66 6.24
N SER A 208 -14.55 23.59 7.46
CA SER A 208 -14.97 24.77 8.24
C SER A 208 -13.84 25.43 9.04
N LYS A 209 -12.61 24.89 9.01
CA LYS A 209 -11.40 25.27 9.80
C LYS A 209 -11.48 24.96 11.30
N ASP A 210 -12.39 24.09 11.70
CA ASP A 210 -12.67 23.75 13.10
C ASP A 210 -11.90 22.52 13.62
N ALA A 211 -11.35 21.74 12.69
CA ALA A 211 -10.52 20.58 12.94
C ALA A 211 -9.21 20.64 12.12
N LYS A 212 -8.10 20.19 12.71
CA LYS A 212 -6.81 20.06 12.02
C LYS A 212 -6.25 18.66 12.17
N ILE A 213 -6.01 17.98 11.05
CA ILE A 213 -5.25 16.72 11.06
C ILE A 213 -3.79 17.04 11.41
N LEU A 214 -3.28 16.41 12.47
CA LEU A 214 -1.88 16.55 12.89
C LEU A 214 -0.99 15.50 12.20
N SER A 215 -1.47 14.26 12.07
CA SER A 215 -0.70 13.16 11.47
C SER A 215 -1.59 11.93 11.20
N LYS A 216 -1.18 11.09 10.23
CA LYS A 216 -1.83 9.80 9.89
C LYS A 216 -0.78 8.66 9.79
N PRO A 217 -0.14 8.25 10.90
CA PRO A 217 0.83 7.16 10.85
C PRO A 217 0.15 5.79 10.74
N SER A 218 0.85 4.83 10.13
CA SER A 218 0.43 3.42 10.08
C SER A 218 1.58 2.49 10.46
N VAL A 219 1.24 1.29 10.95
CA VAL A 219 2.22 0.24 11.27
C VAL A 219 1.66 -1.15 10.95
N LEU A 220 2.51 -2.00 10.38
CA LEU A 220 2.26 -3.42 10.17
C LEU A 220 2.84 -4.23 11.34
N VAL A 221 2.05 -5.12 11.94
CA VAL A 221 2.46 -5.92 13.10
C VAL A 221 1.86 -7.32 13.05
N LEU A 222 2.60 -8.31 13.55
CA LEU A 222 2.12 -9.68 13.69
C LEU A 222 1.18 -9.82 14.89
N ASP A 223 0.25 -10.77 14.80
CA ASP A 223 -0.65 -11.13 15.88
C ASP A 223 0.12 -11.40 17.20
N GLY A 224 -0.31 -10.75 18.29
CA GLY A 224 0.30 -10.85 19.62
C GLY A 224 1.65 -10.13 19.79
N ARG A 225 2.16 -9.45 18.77
CA ARG A 225 3.42 -8.67 18.85
C ARG A 225 3.17 -7.21 19.14
N GLN A 226 4.15 -6.57 19.77
CA GLN A 226 4.06 -5.14 20.11
C GLN A 226 4.62 -4.30 18.96
N ALA A 227 3.90 -3.25 18.60
CA ALA A 227 4.33 -2.17 17.72
C ALA A 227 4.41 -0.85 18.50
N ARG A 228 5.27 0.05 18.05
CA ARG A 228 5.45 1.38 18.62
C ARG A 228 5.49 2.42 17.50
N ILE A 229 4.60 3.39 17.55
CA ILE A 229 4.56 4.55 16.67
C ILE A 229 4.99 5.76 17.51
N GLN A 230 5.90 6.58 17.01
CA GLN A 230 6.32 7.82 17.68
C GLN A 230 6.40 8.95 16.65
N VAL A 231 5.67 10.03 16.90
CA VAL A 231 5.61 11.24 16.05
C VAL A 231 5.88 12.45 16.92
N GLY A 232 6.96 13.20 16.66
CA GLY A 232 7.32 14.32 17.52
C GLY A 232 8.71 14.88 17.26
N GLN A 233 9.15 15.74 18.17
CA GLN A 233 10.45 16.40 18.15
C GLN A 233 11.23 16.13 19.44
N GLN A 234 12.54 16.30 19.42
CA GLN A 234 13.39 16.16 20.60
C GLN A 234 13.84 17.52 21.08
N ILE A 235 13.67 17.79 22.38
CA ILE A 235 14.03 19.06 22.98
C ILE A 235 15.34 18.89 23.74
N PRO A 236 16.38 19.65 23.40
CA PRO A 236 17.63 19.65 24.16
C PRO A 236 17.42 20.35 25.50
N ILE A 237 17.86 19.72 26.58
CA ILE A 237 17.98 20.27 27.92
C ILE A 237 19.45 20.26 28.35
N VAL A 238 19.95 21.39 28.82
CA VAL A 238 21.31 21.48 29.31
C VAL A 238 21.32 21.07 30.79
N LYS A 239 22.07 20.02 31.11
CA LYS A 239 22.39 19.62 32.48
C LYS A 239 23.74 20.18 32.86
N THR A 240 23.75 21.02 33.89
CA THR A 240 25.00 21.52 34.47
C THR A 240 25.31 20.72 35.73
N THR A 241 26.38 19.94 35.69
CA THR A 241 26.91 19.25 36.88
C THR A 241 28.04 20.10 37.43
N ASP A 242 27.83 20.66 38.62
CA ASP A 242 28.85 21.45 39.31
C ASP A 242 29.63 20.54 40.28
N THR A 243 30.94 20.49 40.10
CA THR A 243 31.87 19.88 41.06
C THR A 243 32.76 21.00 41.59
N GLN A 244 33.20 20.94 42.85
CA GLN A 244 33.94 22.03 43.52
C GLN A 244 35.20 22.54 42.78
N ILE A 245 35.65 21.86 41.72
CA ILE A 245 36.84 22.15 40.93
C ILE A 245 36.49 22.44 39.44
N SER A 246 35.31 22.04 38.95
CA SER A 246 34.92 22.21 37.55
C SER A 246 33.41 22.11 37.30
N GLN A 247 32.90 22.95 36.40
CA GLN A 247 31.53 22.90 35.91
C GLN A 247 31.48 22.14 34.58
N THR A 248 30.82 20.99 34.53
CA THR A 248 30.61 20.23 33.29
C THR A 248 29.17 20.42 32.80
N LYS A 249 28.99 20.90 31.56
CA LYS A 249 27.69 20.95 30.90
C LYS A 249 27.53 19.73 29.98
N SER A 250 26.43 19.01 30.13
CA SER A 250 25.99 17.96 29.20
C SER A 250 24.63 18.33 28.61
N VAL A 251 24.34 17.88 27.40
CA VAL A 251 23.04 18.09 26.74
C VAL A 251 22.30 16.76 26.73
N ASP A 252 21.12 16.73 27.32
CA ASP A 252 20.18 15.59 27.26
C ASP A 252 19.02 15.95 26.34
N TYR A 253 18.42 14.96 25.65
CA TYR A 253 17.29 15.18 24.75
C TYR A 253 16.03 14.53 25.31
N ILE A 254 14.94 15.28 25.38
CA ILE A 254 13.62 14.74 25.80
C ILE A 254 12.72 14.68 24.57
N PRO A 255 12.18 13.49 24.20
CA PRO A 255 11.21 13.38 23.12
C PRO A 255 9.85 13.95 23.56
N VAL A 256 9.27 14.81 22.72
CA VAL A 256 7.96 15.43 22.90
C VAL A 256 7.14 15.23 21.62
N GLY A 257 5.86 14.87 21.75
CA GLY A 257 4.98 14.49 20.66
C GLY A 257 4.05 13.34 21.07
N ILE A 258 3.60 12.54 20.11
CA ILE A 258 2.64 11.45 20.31
C ILE A 258 3.37 10.10 20.20
N VAL A 259 3.18 9.23 21.19
CA VAL A 259 3.68 7.86 21.21
C VAL A 259 2.49 6.91 21.35
N LEU A 260 2.36 5.95 20.44
CA LEU A 260 1.36 4.88 20.48
C LEU A 260 2.09 3.54 20.61
N ASN A 261 1.90 2.87 21.73
CA ASN A 261 2.33 1.49 21.94
C ASN A 261 1.11 0.57 21.78
N LEU A 262 1.19 -0.38 20.84
CA LEU A 262 0.08 -1.19 20.40
C LEU A 262 0.45 -2.66 20.49
N ARG A 263 -0.43 -3.50 21.01
CA ARG A 263 -0.30 -4.97 20.96
C ARG A 263 -1.65 -5.57 20.57
N PRO A 264 -1.89 -5.82 19.27
CA PRO A 264 -3.11 -6.44 18.81
C PRO A 264 -3.11 -7.95 19.01
N ARG A 265 -4.32 -8.51 19.14
CA ARG A 265 -4.59 -9.95 19.20
C ARG A 265 -5.85 -10.28 18.41
N ILE A 266 -5.77 -11.22 17.46
CA ILE A 266 -6.92 -11.62 16.64
C ILE A 266 -7.78 -12.66 17.39
N SER A 267 -9.10 -12.61 17.20
CA SER A 267 -10.01 -13.66 17.65
C SER A 267 -9.92 -14.91 16.77
N GLU A 268 -10.28 -16.07 17.31
CA GLU A 268 -10.21 -17.36 16.61
C GLU A 268 -11.02 -17.38 15.29
N ASP A 269 -12.15 -16.68 15.26
CA ASP A 269 -13.02 -16.55 14.08
C ASP A 269 -12.53 -15.51 13.06
N GLY A 270 -11.42 -14.80 13.33
CA GLY A 270 -10.89 -13.74 12.46
C GLY A 270 -11.78 -12.49 12.36
N SER A 271 -12.86 -12.39 13.14
CA SER A 271 -13.85 -11.31 13.00
C SER A 271 -13.51 -10.05 13.81
N ARG A 272 -12.72 -10.20 14.88
CA ARG A 272 -12.43 -9.16 15.88
C ARG A 272 -10.95 -9.09 16.23
N ILE A 273 -10.51 -7.90 16.62
CA ILE A 273 -9.16 -7.62 17.10
C ILE A 273 -9.27 -7.04 18.51
N THR A 274 -8.53 -7.60 19.45
CA THR A 274 -8.32 -7.06 20.79
C THR A 274 -6.98 -6.34 20.82
N ILE A 275 -6.97 -5.05 21.10
CA ILE A 275 -5.77 -4.22 21.10
C ILE A 275 -5.52 -3.70 22.50
N GLN A 276 -4.34 -4.02 23.05
CA GLN A 276 -3.79 -3.28 24.16
C GLN A 276 -3.10 -2.05 23.60
N VAL A 277 -3.57 -0.87 23.99
CA VAL A 277 -3.07 0.41 23.50
C VAL A 277 -2.63 1.29 24.66
N GLU A 278 -1.44 1.87 24.52
CA GLU A 278 -0.95 2.94 25.37
C GLU A 278 -0.62 4.15 24.50
N THR A 279 -1.31 5.25 24.75
CA THR A 279 -1.13 6.52 24.05
C THR A 279 -0.50 7.51 25.02
N ILE A 280 0.61 8.12 24.61
CA ILE A 280 1.28 9.19 25.35
C ILE A 280 1.32 10.43 24.45
N ILE A 281 0.79 11.55 24.92
CA ILE A 281 0.80 12.84 24.22
C ILE A 281 1.60 13.81 25.07
N SER A 282 2.66 14.35 24.49
CA SER A 282 3.58 15.30 25.12
C SER A 282 3.56 16.62 24.35
N GLU A 283 3.40 17.74 25.04
CA GLU A 283 3.44 19.09 24.47
C GLU A 283 4.38 20.00 25.27
N THR A 284 4.92 21.01 24.60
CA THR A 284 5.71 22.07 25.24
C THR A 284 4.83 23.25 25.63
N GLU A 285 4.95 23.72 26.86
CA GLU A 285 4.35 24.99 27.27
C GLU A 285 5.42 26.08 27.36
N GLU A 286 5.24 27.16 26.61
CA GLU A 286 6.09 28.35 26.72
C GLU A 286 5.81 29.07 28.04
N ARG A 287 6.86 29.29 28.83
CA ARG A 287 6.76 30.00 30.11
C ARG A 287 6.68 31.50 29.87
N ILE A 288 5.49 32.09 29.97
CA ILE A 288 5.31 33.54 29.96
C ILE A 288 5.77 34.10 31.33
N GLY A 289 6.82 34.93 31.36
CA GLY A 289 7.10 35.80 32.51
C GLY A 289 8.38 35.60 33.31
N ALA A 290 9.46 35.08 32.75
CA ALA A 290 10.75 35.05 33.46
C ALA A 290 11.94 35.41 32.59
N ALA A 291 11.96 36.67 32.18
CA ALA A 291 13.19 37.42 32.04
C ALA A 291 13.50 38.08 33.41
N GLY A 292 13.77 37.25 34.43
CA GLY A 292 14.30 37.71 35.70
C GLY A 292 15.81 37.51 35.68
N SER A 293 16.57 38.60 35.73
CA SER A 293 18.03 38.60 35.75
C SER A 293 18.59 37.68 36.85
N GLY A 294 19.20 36.55 36.47
CA GLY A 294 19.98 35.70 37.38
C GLY A 294 19.88 34.20 37.08
N ALA A 295 20.85 33.68 36.32
CA ALA A 295 21.43 32.33 36.42
C ALA A 295 20.53 31.06 36.47
N VAL A 296 19.22 31.11 36.16
CA VAL A 296 18.41 29.89 35.99
C VAL A 296 18.21 29.63 34.50
N GLU A 297 18.93 28.65 33.95
CA GLU A 297 18.67 28.18 32.58
C GLU A 297 17.19 27.71 32.49
N THR A 298 16.46 28.28 31.54
CA THR A 298 15.03 28.08 31.35
C THR A 298 14.75 26.67 30.81
N ALA A 299 14.42 25.72 31.71
CA ALA A 299 13.93 24.42 31.28
C ALA A 299 12.48 24.54 30.73
N PRO A 300 12.17 23.93 29.59
CA PRO A 300 10.80 23.91 29.05
C PRO A 300 9.89 23.07 29.95
N ILE A 301 8.64 23.51 30.14
CA ILE A 301 7.61 22.70 30.77
C ILE A 301 7.08 21.73 29.70
N ILE A 302 7.10 20.44 30.03
CA ILE A 302 6.60 19.38 29.14
C ILE A 302 5.38 18.76 29.82
N ASN A 303 4.21 18.98 29.23
CA ASN A 303 2.96 18.40 29.69
C ASN A 303 2.80 17.03 29.03
N ASN A 304 2.75 15.97 29.85
CA ASN A 304 2.56 14.59 29.38
C ASN A 304 1.17 14.09 29.77
N ARG A 305 0.48 13.52 28.80
CA ARG A 305 -0.83 12.89 28.96
C ARG A 305 -0.72 11.44 28.55
N LYS A 306 -1.26 10.52 29.36
CA LYS A 306 -1.11 9.09 29.14
C LYS A 306 -2.45 8.39 29.30
N VAL A 307 -2.79 7.56 28.31
CA VAL A 307 -3.98 6.71 28.30
C VAL A 307 -3.53 5.27 28.07
N GLN A 308 -4.04 4.35 28.88
CA GLN A 308 -3.85 2.91 28.68
C GLN A 308 -5.23 2.25 28.63
N SER A 309 -5.49 1.48 27.58
CA SER A 309 -6.79 0.84 27.38
C SER A 309 -6.64 -0.53 26.72
N PHE A 310 -7.67 -1.36 26.89
CA PHE A 310 -7.84 -2.63 26.22
C PHE A 310 -9.15 -2.60 25.45
N VAL A 311 -9.06 -2.59 24.12
CA VAL A 311 -10.23 -2.39 23.26
C VAL A 311 -10.42 -3.62 22.39
N ARG A 312 -11.66 -4.10 22.27
CA ARG A 312 -12.01 -5.16 21.33
C ARG A 312 -12.98 -4.62 20.29
N VAL A 313 -12.58 -4.67 19.04
CA VAL A 313 -13.31 -4.11 17.89
C VAL A 313 -13.43 -5.13 16.76
N ALA A 314 -14.40 -4.96 15.88
CA ALA A 314 -14.47 -5.76 14.66
C ALA A 314 -13.37 -5.34 13.66
N ASN A 315 -13.00 -6.25 12.75
CA ASN A 315 -12.08 -5.93 11.66
C ASN A 315 -12.60 -4.72 10.85
N ASN A 316 -11.69 -3.82 10.43
CA ASN A 316 -12.02 -2.58 9.71
C ASN A 316 -12.87 -1.57 10.49
N THR A 317 -13.02 -1.73 11.81
CA THR A 317 -13.84 -0.82 12.62
C THR A 317 -12.96 0.14 13.40
N PRO A 318 -13.07 1.46 13.18
CA PRO A 318 -12.32 2.45 13.94
C PRO A 318 -12.82 2.52 15.38
N PHE A 319 -11.92 2.76 16.32
CA PHE A 319 -12.26 3.17 17.68
C PHE A 319 -11.47 4.42 18.06
N ILE A 320 -12.02 5.16 19.03
CA ILE A 320 -11.50 6.45 19.42
C ILE A 320 -10.90 6.35 20.81
N ILE A 321 -9.66 6.83 20.93
CA ILE A 321 -9.00 7.11 22.19
C ILE A 321 -8.99 8.64 22.32
N GLY A 322 -9.87 9.17 23.16
CA GLY A 322 -10.04 10.60 23.38
C GLY A 322 -10.00 10.99 24.85
N GLY A 323 -10.06 12.30 25.11
CA GLY A 323 -10.47 12.84 26.41
C GLY A 323 -9.32 13.20 27.33
N LEU A 324 -8.51 14.16 26.92
CA LEU A 324 -7.58 14.85 27.82
C LEU A 324 -7.97 16.31 27.94
N ILE A 325 -9.23 16.52 28.33
CA ILE A 325 -9.87 17.83 28.45
C ILE A 325 -9.05 18.68 29.43
N ASN A 326 -8.50 19.79 28.93
CA ASN A 326 -7.90 20.82 29.76
C ASN A 326 -8.62 22.15 29.51
N GLU A 327 -9.32 22.66 30.51
CA GLU A 327 -9.92 24.00 30.48
C GLU A 327 -8.95 25.00 31.11
N LYS A 328 -8.28 25.81 30.28
CA LYS A 328 -7.50 26.97 30.74
C LYS A 328 -8.27 28.25 30.46
N THR A 329 -8.82 28.85 31.50
CA THR A 329 -9.45 30.18 31.46
C THR A 329 -8.48 31.20 32.02
N THR A 330 -8.03 32.14 31.18
CA THR A 330 -7.24 33.28 31.63
C THR A 330 -8.15 34.50 31.71
N ASP A 331 -8.46 34.94 32.94
CA ASP A 331 -9.21 36.16 33.19
C ASP A 331 -8.22 37.31 33.47
N ASN A 332 -8.13 38.27 32.56
CA ASN A 332 -7.35 39.49 32.74
C ASN A 332 -8.30 40.67 33.01
N GLU A 333 -8.27 41.20 34.22
CA GLU A 333 -9.05 42.37 34.63
C GLU A 333 -8.14 43.57 34.91
N GLY A 334 -8.46 44.70 34.28
CA GLY A 334 -7.79 45.99 34.48
C GLY A 334 -8.81 47.13 34.55
N GLY A 335 -8.44 48.27 35.11
CA GLY A 335 -9.33 49.43 35.15
C GLY A 335 -8.76 50.59 35.94
N VAL A 336 -9.36 51.77 35.77
CA VAL A 336 -8.96 52.97 36.52
C VAL A 336 -9.46 52.84 37.97
N PRO A 337 -8.58 52.92 38.99
CA PRO A 337 -9.00 52.85 40.40
C PRO A 337 -10.07 53.91 40.73
N ILE A 338 -11.01 53.59 41.62
CA ILE A 338 -12.15 54.45 42.05
C ILE A 338 -13.28 54.56 41.00
N LEU A 339 -12.95 54.87 39.74
CA LEU A 339 -13.96 55.05 38.69
C LEU A 339 -14.59 53.73 38.23
N ARG A 340 -13.86 52.61 38.37
CA ARG A 340 -14.35 51.27 38.01
C ARG A 340 -15.47 50.75 38.92
N ASP A 341 -15.64 51.30 40.12
CA ASP A 341 -16.57 50.79 41.15
C ASP A 341 -17.89 51.58 41.22
N ILE A 342 -18.09 52.59 40.35
CA ILE A 342 -19.31 53.41 40.31
C ILE A 342 -20.48 52.62 39.70
N PRO A 343 -21.63 52.47 40.39
CA PRO A 343 -22.83 51.86 39.83
C PRO A 343 -23.25 52.55 38.52
N TRP A 344 -23.67 51.79 37.51
CA TRP A 344 -24.08 52.26 36.17
C TRP A 344 -22.98 52.77 35.24
N LEU A 345 -21.93 53.43 35.74
CA LEU A 345 -20.86 54.04 34.92
C LEU A 345 -19.52 53.29 34.93
N GLY A 346 -19.30 52.41 35.92
CA GLY A 346 -18.01 51.72 36.12
C GLY A 346 -17.57 50.83 34.96
N ARG A 347 -18.52 50.31 34.15
CA ARG A 347 -18.23 49.44 33.00
C ARG A 347 -17.50 50.16 31.84
N LEU A 348 -17.57 51.49 31.75
CA LEU A 348 -16.79 52.26 30.77
C LEU A 348 -15.32 52.44 31.17
N PHE A 349 -14.98 52.19 32.44
CA PHE A 349 -13.65 52.38 33.02
C PHE A 349 -12.98 51.06 33.43
N GLN A 350 -13.57 49.94 33.02
CA GLN A 350 -13.07 48.57 33.20
C GLN A 350 -12.64 48.00 31.83
N ILE A 351 -11.56 47.23 31.82
CA ILE A 351 -11.19 46.35 30.71
C ILE A 351 -11.17 44.92 31.24
N SER A 352 -11.99 44.05 30.65
CA SER A 352 -12.01 42.62 30.95
C SER A 352 -11.73 41.88 29.66
N THR A 353 -10.64 41.11 29.64
CA THR A 353 -10.31 40.22 28.54
C THR A 353 -10.33 38.80 29.07
N LYS A 354 -11.32 38.02 28.63
CA LYS A 354 -11.40 36.59 28.89
C LYS A 354 -10.80 35.84 27.72
N GLN A 355 -9.71 35.12 27.96
CA GLN A 355 -9.09 34.27 26.94
C GLN A 355 -9.24 32.80 27.36
N ARG A 356 -10.11 32.08 26.65
CA ARG A 356 -10.32 30.64 26.78
C ARG A 356 -9.60 29.96 25.62
N VAL A 357 -8.59 29.14 25.91
CA VAL A 357 -7.88 28.35 24.88
C VAL A 357 -8.03 26.89 25.26
N GLN A 358 -8.71 26.14 24.40
CA GLN A 358 -8.98 24.72 24.61
C GLN A 358 -8.71 23.98 23.30
N LYS A 359 -7.63 23.21 23.28
CA LYS A 359 -7.25 22.34 22.17
C LYS A 359 -7.34 20.91 22.64
N GLU A 360 -8.10 20.09 21.93
CA GLU A 360 -8.29 18.67 22.23
C GLU A 360 -7.61 17.83 21.15
N VAL A 361 -6.89 16.78 21.55
CA VAL A 361 -6.28 15.84 20.61
C VAL A 361 -7.01 14.50 20.68
N ILE A 362 -7.60 14.10 19.54
CA ILE A 362 -8.28 12.81 19.37
C ILE A 362 -7.39 11.88 18.56
N VAL A 363 -7.25 10.63 19.03
CA VAL A 363 -6.56 9.56 18.31
C VAL A 363 -7.57 8.51 17.89
N VAL A 364 -7.84 8.41 16.59
CA VAL A 364 -8.67 7.37 16.00
C VAL A 364 -7.77 6.24 15.52
N ILE A 365 -8.08 4.99 15.90
CA ILE A 365 -7.29 3.82 15.51
C ILE A 365 -8.18 2.86 14.73
N THR A 366 -7.70 2.43 13.56
CA THR A 366 -8.40 1.49 12.67
C THR A 366 -7.51 0.27 12.43
N PRO A 367 -7.85 -0.92 12.96
CA PRO A 367 -7.14 -2.15 12.66
C PRO A 367 -7.70 -2.86 11.41
N HIS A 368 -6.81 -3.47 10.65
CA HIS A 368 -7.10 -4.30 9.48
C HIS A 368 -6.33 -5.61 9.56
N ILE A 369 -7.02 -6.75 9.51
CA ILE A 369 -6.40 -8.08 9.42
C ILE A 369 -6.04 -8.37 7.97
N ILE A 370 -4.77 -8.73 7.73
CA ILE A 370 -4.29 -9.26 6.45
C ILE A 370 -4.21 -10.77 6.57
N THR A 371 -4.95 -11.47 5.71
CA THR A 371 -4.90 -12.92 5.57
C THR A 371 -3.99 -13.30 4.41
N GLU A 372 -3.16 -14.34 4.61
CA GLU A 372 -2.17 -14.81 3.60
C GLU A 372 -2.80 -15.23 2.26
N THR A 373 -4.10 -15.52 2.21
CA THR A 373 -4.81 -15.86 0.97
C THR A 373 -5.08 -14.67 0.04
N GLU A 374 -4.87 -13.44 0.53
CA GLU A 374 -4.89 -12.24 -0.30
C GLU A 374 -3.45 -11.74 -0.48
N ASP A 375 -2.77 -12.18 -1.54
CA ASP A 375 -1.45 -11.66 -2.00
C ASP A 375 -1.48 -10.15 -2.41
N ASN A 376 -2.55 -9.43 -2.05
CA ASN A 376 -2.73 -8.01 -2.33
C ASN A 376 -2.23 -7.18 -1.14
N PHE A 377 -0.91 -7.19 -0.94
CA PHE A 377 -0.20 -6.22 -0.10
C PHE A 377 -0.50 -4.75 -0.48
N SER A 378 -1.08 -4.51 -1.66
CA SER A 378 -1.43 -3.18 -2.17
C SER A 378 -2.57 -2.48 -1.42
N ARG A 379 -3.46 -3.18 -0.70
CA ARG A 379 -4.63 -2.53 -0.06
C ARG A 379 -4.30 -1.76 1.23
N VAL A 380 -3.13 -2.04 1.82
CA VAL A 380 -2.70 -1.56 3.15
C VAL A 380 -1.54 -0.55 3.09
N ILE A 381 -1.04 -0.26 1.89
CA ILE A 381 -0.08 0.81 1.65
C ILE A 381 -0.87 2.13 1.55
N PRO A 382 -0.43 3.22 2.22
CA PRO A 382 -1.09 4.52 2.12
C PRO A 382 -1.31 4.86 0.64
N GLN A 383 -2.58 5.12 0.28
CA GLN A 383 -3.02 5.32 -1.10
C GLN A 383 -2.36 6.54 -1.78
N ASP A 384 -1.75 7.44 -0.99
CA ASP A 384 -1.30 8.77 -1.42
C ASP A 384 0.18 9.04 -1.11
N SER A 385 1.00 8.01 -0.88
CA SER A 385 2.41 8.20 -0.55
C SER A 385 3.28 8.11 -1.81
N ASP A 386 3.73 9.28 -2.31
CA ASP A 386 4.67 9.42 -3.45
C ASP A 386 5.95 8.57 -3.32
N LEU A 387 6.32 8.19 -2.09
CA LEU A 387 7.48 7.34 -1.80
C LEU A 387 7.36 5.92 -2.38
N PHE A 388 6.15 5.44 -2.69
CA PHE A 388 5.92 4.12 -3.31
C PHE A 388 5.81 4.18 -4.83
N ASN A 389 5.57 5.35 -5.40
CA ASN A 389 5.56 5.58 -6.86
C ASN A 389 6.96 5.95 -7.38
N ALA A 390 8.02 5.62 -6.65
CA ALA A 390 9.36 6.08 -6.91
C ALA A 390 10.06 5.26 -8.00
N PHE A 391 10.32 5.89 -9.15
CA PHE A 391 11.08 5.28 -10.24
C PHE A 391 12.55 5.03 -9.85
N GLY A 392 13.08 3.85 -10.17
CA GLY A 392 14.50 3.50 -10.08
C GLY A 392 14.93 2.75 -8.82
N ASN A 393 14.00 2.34 -7.96
CA ASN A 393 14.33 1.56 -6.76
C ASN A 393 14.38 0.05 -7.07
N ARG A 394 15.32 -0.68 -6.49
CA ARG A 394 15.37 -2.16 -6.57
C ARG A 394 14.35 -2.82 -5.65
N SER A 395 13.92 -2.11 -4.60
CA SER A 395 12.95 -2.59 -3.62
C SER A 395 11.49 -2.28 -4.01
N PHE A 396 11.28 -1.32 -4.90
CA PHE A 396 9.98 -0.98 -5.48
C PHE A 396 10.21 -0.83 -6.99
N PRO A 397 9.81 -1.82 -7.81
CA PRO A 397 9.96 -1.70 -9.25
C PRO A 397 9.23 -0.44 -9.73
N ASN A 398 9.60 0.08 -10.91
CA ASN A 398 8.92 1.21 -11.53
C ASN A 398 7.44 0.86 -11.73
N SER A 399 6.60 1.17 -10.76
CA SER A 399 5.20 0.84 -10.80
C SER A 399 4.38 2.10 -10.55
N TYR A 400 3.25 2.17 -11.24
CA TYR A 400 2.28 3.24 -11.07
C TYR A 400 0.96 2.60 -10.68
N ARG A 401 0.35 3.17 -9.64
CA ARG A 401 -0.96 2.73 -9.19
C ARG A 401 -2.05 3.60 -9.79
N ILE A 402 -3.01 3.00 -10.48
CA ILE A 402 -4.15 3.68 -11.07
C ILE A 402 -4.96 4.38 -9.97
N THR A 403 -5.21 5.67 -10.16
CA THR A 403 -5.99 6.51 -9.23
C THR A 403 -7.42 6.71 -9.75
N ASN A 404 -8.30 7.30 -8.94
CA ASN A 404 -9.66 7.63 -9.39
C ASN A 404 -9.67 8.61 -10.56
N ASP A 405 -8.71 9.54 -10.61
CA ASP A 405 -8.61 10.55 -11.67
C ASP A 405 -8.17 9.97 -13.02
N ASP A 406 -7.63 8.73 -13.02
CA ASP A 406 -7.12 8.07 -14.22
C ASP A 406 -8.20 7.20 -14.93
N VAL A 407 -9.39 7.05 -14.34
CA VAL A 407 -10.47 6.18 -14.85
C VAL A 407 -11.66 7.04 -15.30
N PHE A 408 -12.17 6.77 -16.51
CA PHE A 408 -13.30 7.54 -17.05
C PHE A 408 -14.64 7.13 -16.43
N ASP A 409 -15.60 8.06 -16.47
CA ASP A 409 -17.01 7.74 -16.22
C ASP A 409 -17.60 7.03 -17.45
N LEU A 410 -17.92 5.74 -17.27
CA LEU A 410 -18.41 4.86 -18.32
C LEU A 410 -19.90 4.51 -18.15
N ASN A 411 -20.62 5.19 -17.25
CA ASN A 411 -22.03 4.89 -16.98
C ASN A 411 -22.91 4.98 -18.23
N PHE A 412 -22.60 5.91 -19.14
CA PHE A 412 -23.33 6.09 -20.40
C PHE A 412 -23.38 4.82 -21.27
N ILE A 413 -22.37 3.94 -21.19
CA ILE A 413 -22.32 2.69 -21.94
C ILE A 413 -23.36 1.71 -21.40
N TYR A 414 -23.43 1.57 -20.08
CA TYR A 414 -24.37 0.68 -19.42
C TYR A 414 -25.80 1.22 -19.44
N GLU A 415 -25.98 2.54 -19.54
CA GLU A 415 -27.28 3.18 -19.71
C GLU A 415 -27.82 3.10 -21.15
N SER A 416 -27.01 2.69 -22.12
CA SER A 416 -27.42 2.56 -23.51
C SER A 416 -28.57 1.55 -23.67
N PRO A 417 -29.75 1.97 -24.18
CA PRO A 417 -30.88 1.05 -24.39
C PRO A 417 -30.53 -0.11 -25.32
N ILE A 418 -29.72 0.16 -26.34
CA ILE A 418 -29.28 -0.85 -27.33
C ILE A 418 -28.44 -1.93 -26.64
N PHE A 419 -27.51 -1.54 -25.77
CA PHE A 419 -26.65 -2.49 -25.09
C PHE A 419 -27.45 -3.34 -24.08
N GLN A 420 -28.40 -2.73 -23.37
CA GLN A 420 -29.32 -3.45 -22.49
C GLN A 420 -30.17 -4.48 -23.25
N ASP A 421 -30.71 -4.10 -24.41
CA ASP A 421 -31.46 -5.03 -25.28
C ASP A 421 -30.60 -6.21 -25.76
N ILE A 422 -29.34 -5.94 -26.11
CA ILE A 422 -28.36 -6.97 -26.48
C ILE A 422 -28.13 -7.93 -25.30
N ILE A 423 -27.90 -7.42 -24.09
CA ILE A 423 -27.68 -8.25 -22.89
C ILE A 423 -28.90 -9.15 -22.65
N VAL A 424 -30.11 -8.61 -22.74
CA VAL A 424 -31.37 -9.36 -22.54
C VAL A 424 -31.50 -10.48 -23.59
N GLU A 425 -31.25 -10.18 -24.87
CA GLU A 425 -31.37 -11.17 -25.94
C GLU A 425 -30.28 -12.25 -25.85
N VAL A 426 -29.05 -11.89 -25.49
CA VAL A 426 -27.94 -12.83 -25.27
C VAL A 426 -28.28 -13.80 -24.14
N ASN A 427 -28.77 -13.31 -23.00
CA ASN A 427 -29.18 -14.15 -21.87
C ASN A 427 -30.33 -15.09 -22.24
N LYS A 428 -31.35 -14.59 -22.93
CA LYS A 428 -32.49 -15.40 -23.38
C LYS A 428 -32.08 -16.54 -24.32
N ARG A 429 -31.05 -16.33 -25.14
CA ARG A 429 -30.55 -17.33 -26.09
C ARG A 429 -29.59 -18.31 -25.46
N SER A 430 -28.74 -17.88 -24.54
CA SER A 430 -27.82 -18.76 -23.83
C SER A 430 -28.55 -19.80 -22.97
N GLU A 431 -29.75 -19.47 -22.48
CA GLU A 431 -30.66 -20.42 -21.83
C GLU A 431 -31.14 -21.55 -22.77
N LYS A 432 -31.29 -21.25 -24.06
CA LYS A 432 -31.78 -22.21 -25.08
C LYS A 432 -30.66 -22.99 -25.75
N ASP A 433 -29.53 -22.33 -26.01
CA ASP A 433 -28.36 -22.91 -26.66
C ASP A 433 -27.12 -22.67 -25.82
N LYS A 434 -26.68 -23.71 -25.11
CA LYS A 434 -25.50 -23.67 -24.25
C LYS A 434 -24.19 -23.53 -25.03
N THR A 435 -24.18 -23.76 -26.34
CA THR A 435 -22.95 -23.56 -27.16
C THR A 435 -22.55 -22.08 -27.24
N LEU A 436 -23.51 -21.18 -27.03
CA LEU A 436 -23.29 -19.72 -27.00
C LEU A 436 -22.46 -19.27 -25.79
N LEU A 437 -22.34 -20.08 -24.74
CA LEU A 437 -21.49 -19.78 -23.58
C LEU A 437 -20.00 -19.72 -23.92
N VAL A 438 -19.58 -20.28 -25.06
CA VAL A 438 -18.16 -20.41 -25.45
C VAL A 438 -17.83 -19.61 -26.72
N ARG A 439 -18.86 -19.13 -27.44
CA ARG A 439 -18.69 -18.44 -28.73
C ARG A 439 -18.71 -16.92 -28.56
N GLU A 440 -17.69 -16.25 -29.10
CA GLU A 440 -17.73 -14.79 -29.23
C GLU A 440 -18.76 -14.35 -30.29
N PRO A 441 -19.46 -13.22 -30.08
CA PRO A 441 -19.34 -12.23 -28.98
C PRO A 441 -20.17 -12.56 -27.72
N TYR A 442 -20.95 -13.65 -27.73
CA TYR A 442 -21.90 -13.99 -26.65
C TYR A 442 -21.20 -14.26 -25.31
N LYS A 443 -20.08 -14.99 -25.35
CA LYS A 443 -19.25 -15.28 -24.18
C LYS A 443 -18.83 -13.99 -23.46
N SER A 444 -18.23 -13.04 -24.18
CA SER A 444 -17.78 -11.77 -23.58
C SER A 444 -18.93 -10.99 -22.91
N ILE A 445 -20.08 -10.90 -23.58
CA ILE A 445 -21.25 -10.18 -23.04
C ILE A 445 -21.79 -10.85 -21.78
N LEU A 446 -21.82 -12.19 -21.73
CA LEU A 446 -22.23 -12.96 -20.55
C LEU A 446 -21.24 -12.83 -19.38
N GLU A 447 -19.96 -12.64 -19.66
CA GLU A 447 -18.91 -12.31 -18.69
C GLU A 447 -18.95 -10.84 -18.26
N SER A 448 -19.99 -10.08 -18.64
CA SER A 448 -20.14 -8.64 -18.36
C SER A 448 -19.03 -7.78 -18.96
N LYS A 449 -18.44 -8.20 -20.08
CA LYS A 449 -17.49 -7.42 -20.87
C LYS A 449 -18.25 -6.61 -21.92
N VAL A 450 -17.77 -5.39 -22.17
CA VAL A 450 -18.32 -4.54 -23.24
C VAL A 450 -17.49 -4.75 -24.51
N PRO A 451 -18.11 -5.09 -25.66
CA PRO A 451 -17.42 -5.15 -26.94
C PRO A 451 -16.63 -3.87 -27.25
N GLY A 452 -15.31 -3.98 -27.42
CA GLY A 452 -14.41 -2.85 -27.70
C GLY A 452 -13.93 -2.06 -26.47
N GLU A 453 -14.22 -2.50 -25.24
CA GLU A 453 -13.79 -1.81 -24.01
C GLU A 453 -12.28 -1.56 -23.91
N ASP A 454 -11.49 -2.43 -24.54
CA ASP A 454 -10.03 -2.36 -24.58
C ASP A 454 -9.51 -1.08 -25.23
N ILE A 455 -10.29 -0.46 -26.12
CA ILE A 455 -9.97 0.83 -26.77
C ILE A 455 -10.00 1.97 -25.75
N LEU A 456 -11.05 2.02 -24.92
CA LEU A 456 -11.17 3.06 -23.89
C LEU A 456 -10.14 2.85 -22.78
N VAL A 457 -9.84 1.60 -22.41
CA VAL A 457 -8.78 1.30 -21.45
C VAL A 457 -7.40 1.73 -22.00
N ARG A 458 -7.12 1.51 -23.28
CA ARG A 458 -5.89 2.02 -23.92
C ARG A 458 -5.83 3.56 -23.89
N ARG A 459 -6.96 4.24 -24.08
CA ARG A 459 -7.01 5.71 -23.94
C ARG A 459 -6.70 6.16 -22.51
N MET A 460 -7.28 5.53 -21.49
CA MET A 460 -6.95 5.82 -20.08
C MET A 460 -5.46 5.59 -19.79
N LEU A 461 -4.90 4.49 -20.28
CA LEU A 461 -3.48 4.18 -20.12
C LEU A 461 -2.58 5.21 -20.82
N ALA A 462 -2.97 5.70 -22.00
CA ALA A 462 -2.26 6.76 -22.70
C ALA A 462 -2.25 8.08 -21.90
N GLU A 463 -3.37 8.46 -21.29
CA GLU A 463 -3.44 9.66 -20.43
C GLU A 463 -2.57 9.53 -19.18
N VAL A 464 -2.47 8.33 -18.59
CA VAL A 464 -1.52 8.07 -17.50
C VAL A 464 -0.08 8.26 -17.97
N ILE A 465 0.27 7.75 -19.16
CA ILE A 465 1.62 7.89 -19.75
C ILE A 465 1.95 9.36 -20.03
N GLU A 466 0.99 10.12 -20.56
CA GLU A 466 1.08 11.57 -20.81
C GLU A 466 1.32 12.32 -19.48
N LYS A 467 0.49 12.05 -18.47
CA LYS A 467 0.56 12.63 -17.11
C LYS A 467 1.92 12.39 -16.46
N LEU A 468 2.49 11.19 -16.63
CA LEU A 468 3.81 10.82 -16.11
C LEU A 468 4.97 11.36 -16.97
N GLY A 469 4.69 11.92 -18.16
CA GLY A 469 5.69 12.52 -19.03
C GLY A 469 6.67 11.52 -19.67
N TYR A 470 6.26 10.27 -19.83
CA TYR A 470 7.14 9.19 -20.27
C TYR A 470 7.57 9.30 -21.74
N TYR A 471 6.81 10.01 -22.57
CA TYR A 471 7.15 10.30 -23.96
C TYR A 471 8.52 11.00 -24.10
N LYS A 472 8.97 11.73 -23.07
CA LYS A 472 10.27 12.44 -23.04
C LYS A 472 11.47 11.49 -23.03
N TYR A 473 11.26 10.23 -22.65
CA TYR A 473 12.31 9.22 -22.57
C TYR A 473 12.44 8.39 -23.85
N ILE A 474 11.70 8.73 -24.91
CA ILE A 474 11.90 8.17 -26.24
C ILE A 474 12.93 9.02 -26.99
N ASP A 475 14.02 8.40 -27.43
CA ASP A 475 15.00 9.04 -28.33
C ASP A 475 14.47 8.98 -29.77
N PRO A 476 14.15 10.11 -30.42
CA PRO A 476 13.63 10.15 -31.80
C PRO A 476 14.53 9.45 -32.82
N THR A 477 15.85 9.43 -32.58
CA THR A 477 16.82 8.79 -33.50
C THR A 477 16.75 7.26 -33.45
N LYS A 478 16.16 6.70 -32.39
CA LYS A 478 16.00 5.26 -32.18
C LYS A 478 14.59 4.76 -32.50
N VAL A 479 13.72 5.63 -33.02
CA VAL A 479 12.41 5.25 -33.53
C VAL A 479 12.56 4.88 -35.01
N ILE A 480 12.25 3.62 -35.33
CA ILE A 480 12.40 3.07 -36.68
C ILE A 480 11.09 2.49 -37.19
N TYR A 481 10.95 2.43 -38.51
CA TYR A 481 9.85 1.73 -39.18
C TYR A 481 10.35 1.05 -40.46
N PHE A 482 9.60 0.08 -40.96
CA PHE A 482 9.96 -0.69 -42.15
C PHE A 482 9.23 -0.15 -43.38
N LEU A 483 9.96 0.47 -44.31
CA LEU A 483 9.43 0.92 -45.60
C LEU A 483 9.38 -0.23 -46.59
N GLU A 484 8.28 -0.37 -47.32
CA GLU A 484 8.22 -1.30 -48.45
C GLU A 484 9.25 -0.90 -49.53
N SER A 485 10.04 -1.87 -50.00
CA SER A 485 11.06 -1.63 -51.03
C SER A 485 11.17 -2.81 -51.97
N SER A 486 10.81 -2.60 -53.24
CA SER A 486 10.96 -3.61 -54.29
C SER A 486 12.40 -3.80 -54.78
N SER A 487 13.30 -2.88 -54.40
CA SER A 487 14.73 -2.93 -54.79
C SER A 487 15.62 -3.65 -53.77
N ASP A 488 15.15 -3.84 -52.53
CA ASP A 488 15.90 -4.54 -51.49
C ASP A 488 15.61 -6.06 -51.55
N PRO A 489 16.61 -6.95 -51.51
CA PRO A 489 16.38 -8.40 -51.43
C PRO A 489 15.48 -8.84 -50.28
N ALA A 490 15.46 -8.09 -49.18
CA ALA A 490 14.59 -8.34 -48.03
C ALA A 490 13.13 -7.90 -48.28
N GLY A 491 12.86 -7.13 -49.33
CA GLY A 491 11.55 -6.57 -49.66
C GLY A 491 11.17 -5.32 -48.87
N TYR A 492 12.06 -4.81 -48.01
CA TYR A 492 11.84 -3.63 -47.18
C TYR A 492 13.15 -2.91 -46.85
N LYS A 493 13.06 -1.64 -46.48
CA LYS A 493 14.17 -0.81 -45.99
C LYS A 493 13.86 -0.32 -44.58
N VAL A 494 14.82 -0.42 -43.66
CA VAL A 494 14.69 0.19 -42.33
C VAL A 494 14.94 1.69 -42.44
N ALA A 495 14.01 2.50 -41.97
CA ALA A 495 14.13 3.95 -41.96
C ALA A 495 13.98 4.52 -40.54
N PRO A 496 14.85 5.46 -40.12
CA PRO A 496 14.61 6.25 -38.94
C PRO A 496 13.43 7.20 -39.18
N LEU A 497 12.54 7.31 -38.19
CA LEU A 497 11.36 8.17 -38.27
C LEU A 497 11.75 9.65 -38.29
N ALA A 498 12.68 10.04 -37.40
CA ALA A 498 13.11 11.43 -37.24
C ALA A 498 13.59 12.07 -38.56
N SER A 499 14.30 11.31 -39.41
CA SER A 499 14.76 11.82 -40.71
C SER A 499 13.60 12.17 -41.64
N HIS A 500 12.56 11.33 -41.71
CA HIS A 500 11.41 11.59 -42.57
C HIS A 500 10.52 12.72 -42.06
N ILE A 501 10.44 12.90 -40.74
CA ILE A 501 9.75 14.05 -40.12
C ILE A 501 10.48 15.34 -40.53
N LEU A 502 11.81 15.38 -40.41
CA LEU A 502 12.63 16.54 -40.82
C LEU A 502 12.56 16.85 -42.32
N GLU A 503 12.38 15.83 -43.16
CA GLU A 503 12.23 15.96 -44.61
C GLU A 503 10.80 16.33 -45.04
N THR A 504 9.85 16.46 -44.10
CA THR A 504 8.45 16.79 -44.41
C THR A 504 8.36 18.22 -44.96
N PRO A 505 7.80 18.41 -46.18
CA PRO A 505 7.63 19.76 -46.74
C PRO A 505 6.69 20.62 -45.88
N GLU A 506 6.93 21.93 -45.81
CA GLU A 506 6.04 22.84 -45.09
C GLU A 506 4.58 22.70 -45.56
N GLY A 507 3.64 22.64 -44.61
CA GLY A 507 2.21 22.44 -44.89
C GLY A 507 1.81 21.01 -45.27
N HIS A 508 2.73 20.05 -45.22
CA HIS A 508 2.45 18.63 -45.41
C HIS A 508 2.55 17.86 -44.10
N ALA A 509 1.93 16.68 -44.08
CA ALA A 509 2.01 15.72 -43.00
C ALA A 509 2.56 14.39 -43.53
N LEU A 510 3.34 13.72 -42.70
CA LEU A 510 3.83 12.37 -42.96
C LEU A 510 2.71 11.37 -42.67
N GLN A 511 2.27 10.66 -43.71
CA GLN A 511 1.33 9.56 -43.63
C GLN A 511 2.09 8.23 -43.66
N LEU A 512 1.91 7.39 -42.65
CA LEU A 512 2.43 6.03 -42.59
C LEU A 512 1.26 5.04 -42.54
N THR A 513 0.98 4.34 -43.65
CA THR A 513 -0.13 3.39 -43.74
C THR A 513 0.36 1.95 -43.66
N TYR A 514 -0.24 1.17 -42.76
CA TYR A 514 0.06 -0.24 -42.51
C TYR A 514 -1.12 -1.10 -42.96
N THR A 515 -0.81 -2.11 -43.78
CA THR A 515 -1.78 -3.09 -44.29
C THR A 515 -1.22 -4.50 -44.17
N ILE A 516 -2.08 -5.51 -44.00
CA ILE A 516 -1.63 -6.91 -44.04
C ILE A 516 -1.54 -7.34 -45.51
N LYS A 517 -0.37 -7.13 -46.12
CA LYS A 517 -0.10 -7.56 -47.51
C LYS A 517 0.73 -8.82 -47.52
N GLY A 518 0.16 -9.89 -48.09
CA GLY A 518 0.83 -11.18 -48.28
C GLY A 518 0.50 -12.19 -47.17
N LYS A 519 0.29 -13.45 -47.57
CA LYS A 519 0.20 -14.57 -46.63
C LYS A 519 1.58 -15.17 -46.44
N ALA A 520 1.93 -15.53 -45.20
CA ALA A 520 3.12 -16.31 -44.94
C ALA A 520 3.09 -17.58 -45.81
N THR A 521 4.16 -17.80 -46.55
CA THR A 521 4.34 -19.01 -47.36
C THR A 521 5.45 -19.85 -46.74
N ILE A 522 5.56 -21.12 -47.12
CA ILE A 522 6.64 -22.00 -46.62
C ILE A 522 8.02 -21.41 -46.96
N GLU A 523 8.13 -20.70 -48.08
CA GLU A 523 9.39 -20.06 -48.54
C GLU A 523 9.61 -18.66 -47.93
N LYS A 524 8.54 -17.96 -47.52
CA LYS A 524 8.58 -16.70 -46.76
C LYS A 524 7.65 -16.80 -45.54
N PRO A 525 8.10 -17.46 -44.45
CA PRO A 525 7.26 -17.71 -43.28
C PRO A 525 6.98 -16.45 -42.46
N PHE A 526 7.79 -15.40 -42.63
CA PHE A 526 7.65 -14.14 -41.92
C PHE A 526 7.16 -13.05 -42.87
N VAL A 527 5.95 -12.55 -42.66
CA VAL A 527 5.45 -11.32 -43.30
C VAL A 527 5.57 -10.22 -42.26
N ARG A 528 6.46 -9.27 -42.50
CA ARG A 528 6.61 -8.11 -41.61
C ARG A 528 5.62 -7.03 -42.02
N PRO A 529 4.99 -6.32 -41.08
CA PRO A 529 4.14 -5.18 -41.40
C PRO A 529 5.04 -4.04 -41.92
N THR A 530 5.08 -3.86 -43.24
CA THR A 530 5.72 -2.71 -43.88
C THR A 530 4.75 -1.55 -43.97
N ALA A 531 5.27 -0.33 -43.84
CA ALA A 531 4.53 0.91 -44.03
C ALA A 531 4.69 1.41 -45.47
N GLU A 532 3.61 1.95 -46.02
CA GLU A 532 3.67 2.89 -47.14
C GLU A 532 3.76 4.31 -46.59
N ALA A 533 4.86 5.02 -46.87
CA ALA A 533 5.04 6.41 -46.47
C ALA A 533 4.67 7.37 -47.61
N ARG A 534 3.87 8.40 -47.31
CA ARG A 534 3.48 9.47 -48.25
C ARG A 534 3.43 10.82 -47.54
N TYR A 535 3.65 11.91 -48.28
CA TYR A 535 3.40 13.26 -47.79
C TYR A 535 2.07 13.76 -48.32
N ILE A 536 1.17 14.18 -47.43
CA ILE A 536 -0.16 14.69 -47.79
C ILE A 536 -0.40 16.08 -47.23
N THR A 537 -1.19 16.89 -47.93
CA THR A 537 -1.63 18.19 -47.41
C THR A 537 -2.88 18.02 -46.56
N ILE A 538 -2.89 18.56 -45.34
CA ILE A 538 -4.04 18.51 -44.43
C ILE A 538 -4.80 19.84 -44.50
N PRO A 539 -6.14 19.82 -44.72
CA PRO A 539 -6.96 21.01 -44.55
C PRO A 539 -6.96 21.48 -43.08
N SER A 540 -6.77 22.77 -42.84
CA SER A 540 -6.49 23.37 -41.51
C SER A 540 -7.43 22.93 -40.37
N ASP A 541 -8.71 22.65 -40.65
CA ASP A 541 -9.71 22.33 -39.63
C ASP A 541 -10.08 20.84 -39.53
N SER A 542 -9.37 19.95 -40.25
CA SER A 542 -9.89 18.60 -40.55
C SER A 542 -8.99 17.43 -40.13
N TYR A 543 -7.97 17.64 -39.29
CA TYR A 543 -7.01 16.59 -38.93
C TYR A 543 -7.66 15.25 -38.54
N LYS A 544 -8.60 15.27 -37.58
CA LYS A 544 -9.31 14.06 -37.12
C LYS A 544 -10.13 13.39 -38.22
N ASN A 545 -10.79 14.17 -39.07
CA ASN A 545 -11.58 13.63 -40.19
C ASN A 545 -10.68 12.98 -41.25
N VAL A 546 -9.52 13.59 -41.53
CA VAL A 546 -8.52 13.02 -42.44
C VAL A 546 -7.99 11.71 -41.86
N LEU A 547 -7.57 11.70 -40.58
CA LEU A 547 -7.11 10.50 -39.89
C LEU A 547 -8.17 9.39 -39.93
N LYS A 548 -9.43 9.72 -39.63
CA LYS A 548 -10.56 8.78 -39.72
C LYS A 548 -10.79 8.27 -41.14
N SER A 549 -10.65 9.10 -42.17
CA SER A 549 -10.84 8.66 -43.56
C SER A 549 -9.76 7.69 -44.06
N LEU A 550 -8.56 7.78 -43.48
CA LEU A 550 -7.38 6.97 -43.81
C LEU A 550 -7.33 5.65 -43.02
N ASN A 551 -8.06 5.56 -41.91
CA ASN A 551 -8.20 4.37 -41.09
C ASN A 551 -9.53 3.69 -41.41
N LYS A 552 -9.50 2.42 -41.77
CA LYS A 552 -10.73 1.68 -42.13
C LYS A 552 -10.71 0.32 -41.46
N ARG A 553 -11.78 0.00 -40.73
CA ARG A 553 -12.04 -1.35 -40.25
C ARG A 553 -12.82 -2.12 -41.31
N GLY A 554 -12.27 -3.26 -41.73
CA GLY A 554 -12.93 -4.17 -42.68
C GLY A 554 -13.90 -5.13 -41.98
N ALA A 555 -14.43 -6.08 -42.74
CA ALA A 555 -15.31 -7.12 -42.16
C ALA A 555 -14.51 -8.14 -41.32
N ASP A 556 -13.23 -8.33 -41.68
CA ASP A 556 -12.27 -9.19 -40.99
C ASP A 556 -11.09 -8.33 -40.48
N PRO A 557 -10.52 -8.61 -39.28
CA PRO A 557 -9.34 -7.90 -38.77
C PRO A 557 -8.13 -7.86 -39.70
N THR A 558 -8.06 -8.78 -40.67
CA THR A 558 -7.02 -8.83 -41.71
C THR A 558 -7.17 -7.77 -42.80
N GLU A 559 -8.37 -7.23 -42.97
CA GLU A 559 -8.68 -6.15 -43.90
C GLU A 559 -8.49 -4.76 -43.27
N ASP A 560 -8.25 -4.68 -41.95
CA ASP A 560 -8.11 -3.40 -41.25
C ASP A 560 -6.85 -2.66 -41.71
N ILE A 561 -7.04 -1.40 -42.11
CA ILE A 561 -6.01 -0.45 -42.53
C ILE A 561 -5.80 0.55 -41.40
N PHE A 562 -4.57 0.61 -40.89
CA PHE A 562 -4.18 1.56 -39.85
C PHE A 562 -3.16 2.56 -40.39
N THR A 563 -3.41 3.84 -40.15
CA THR A 563 -2.58 4.94 -40.65
C THR A 563 -2.21 5.88 -39.51
N ILE A 564 -0.91 6.16 -39.39
CA ILE A 564 -0.37 7.23 -38.54
C ILE A 564 -0.22 8.47 -39.41
N LEU A 565 -0.61 9.61 -38.86
CA LEU A 565 -0.47 10.91 -39.51
C LEU A 565 0.34 11.81 -38.58
N ILE A 566 1.42 12.41 -39.07
CA ILE A 566 2.27 13.29 -38.27
C ILE A 566 2.34 14.64 -38.98
N SER A 567 1.67 15.64 -38.42
CA SER A 567 1.59 17.00 -38.97
C SER A 567 2.24 18.05 -38.06
N SER A 568 2.32 17.77 -36.77
CA SER A 568 2.81 18.66 -35.73
C SER A 568 3.64 17.89 -34.69
N SER A 569 4.35 18.62 -33.84
CA SER A 569 5.06 18.03 -32.69
C SER A 569 4.13 17.34 -31.70
N LYS A 570 2.84 17.71 -31.67
CA LYS A 570 1.84 17.05 -30.83
C LYS A 570 1.59 15.63 -31.30
N ASP A 571 1.44 15.43 -32.61
CA ASP A 571 1.19 14.12 -33.20
C ASP A 571 2.39 13.18 -33.01
N GLU A 572 3.60 13.74 -32.99
CA GLU A 572 4.84 13.03 -32.67
C GLU A 572 4.88 12.58 -31.20
N ILE A 573 4.47 13.46 -30.26
CA ILE A 573 4.37 13.11 -28.83
C ILE A 573 3.35 11.98 -28.62
N GLU A 574 2.17 12.08 -29.22
CA GLU A 574 1.14 11.04 -29.13
C GLU A 574 1.64 9.69 -29.68
N LEU A 575 2.47 9.69 -30.72
CA LEU A 575 3.11 8.48 -31.20
C LEU A 575 4.10 7.91 -30.18
N TYR A 576 4.89 8.74 -29.50
CA TYR A 576 5.81 8.30 -28.45
C TYR A 576 5.07 7.74 -27.23
N GLU A 577 3.94 8.32 -26.85
CA GLU A 577 3.06 7.77 -25.81
C GLU A 577 2.58 6.37 -26.16
N VAL A 578 2.18 6.15 -27.42
CA VAL A 578 1.76 4.83 -27.92
C VAL A 578 2.90 3.81 -27.91
N LEU A 579 4.13 4.22 -28.25
CA LEU A 579 5.30 3.34 -28.19
C LEU A 579 5.62 2.94 -26.73
N VAL A 580 5.51 3.88 -25.79
CA VAL A 580 5.62 3.57 -24.35
C VAL A 580 4.50 2.63 -23.92
N MET A 581 3.26 2.90 -24.33
CA MET A 581 2.10 2.08 -24.00
C MET A 581 2.30 0.64 -24.44
N LYS A 582 2.78 0.43 -25.67
CA LYS A 582 3.10 -0.91 -26.17
C LYS A 582 4.10 -1.61 -25.25
N ARG A 583 5.14 -0.91 -24.79
CA ARG A 583 6.13 -1.47 -23.88
C ARG A 583 5.55 -1.78 -22.50
N VAL A 584 4.66 -0.94 -21.99
CA VAL A 584 3.93 -1.18 -20.74
C VAL A 584 3.08 -2.45 -20.88
N LEU A 585 2.32 -2.61 -21.97
CA LEU A 585 1.53 -3.82 -22.20
C LEU A 585 2.41 -5.08 -22.30
N GLU A 586 3.57 -5.01 -22.96
CA GLU A 586 4.53 -6.12 -23.02
C GLU A 586 5.11 -6.50 -21.65
N MET A 587 5.26 -5.55 -20.73
CA MET A 587 5.77 -5.79 -19.38
C MET A 587 4.71 -6.31 -18.41
N ASN A 588 3.42 -6.14 -18.74
CA ASN A 588 2.29 -6.56 -17.91
C ASN A 588 1.40 -7.53 -18.69
N PRO A 589 1.84 -8.78 -18.92
CA PRO A 589 1.08 -9.75 -19.71
C PRO A 589 -0.27 -10.12 -19.08
N ASP A 590 -0.41 -9.97 -17.77
CA ASP A 590 -1.63 -10.27 -17.00
C ASP A 590 -2.60 -9.07 -16.90
N LEU A 591 -2.24 -7.92 -17.49
CA LEU A 591 -3.09 -6.72 -17.50
C LEU A 591 -4.24 -6.92 -18.48
N GLU A 592 -5.42 -7.29 -17.95
CA GLU A 592 -6.63 -7.35 -18.76
C GLU A 592 -7.13 -5.94 -19.11
N LEU A 593 -7.30 -5.66 -20.40
CA LEU A 593 -7.81 -4.39 -20.89
C LEU A 593 -9.34 -4.35 -20.85
N THR A 594 -9.92 -4.52 -19.66
CA THR A 594 -11.38 -4.52 -19.42
C THR A 594 -11.76 -3.48 -18.38
N PHE A 595 -13.01 -2.98 -18.41
CA PHE A 595 -13.50 -2.04 -17.39
C PHE A 595 -13.61 -2.68 -16.01
N ASN A 596 -13.82 -4.00 -15.96
CA ASN A 596 -13.90 -4.72 -14.70
C ASN A 596 -12.55 -4.85 -14.02
N TYR A 597 -11.50 -5.06 -14.81
CA TYR A 597 -10.13 -5.10 -14.34
C TYR A 597 -9.62 -3.68 -14.09
N PHE A 598 -9.50 -2.84 -15.11
CA PHE A 598 -8.87 -1.50 -15.05
C PHE A 598 -9.63 -0.51 -14.16
N LYS A 599 -9.37 -0.59 -12.85
CA LYS A 599 -10.01 0.19 -11.79
C LYS A 599 -8.96 0.82 -10.87
N PRO A 600 -9.36 1.84 -10.08
CA PRO A 600 -8.48 2.46 -9.11
C PRO A 600 -7.91 1.43 -8.13
N GLY A 601 -6.60 1.51 -7.90
CA GLY A 601 -5.86 0.64 -7.01
C GLY A 601 -5.04 -0.45 -7.70
N ILE A 602 -5.19 -0.63 -9.02
CA ILE A 602 -4.34 -1.54 -9.81
C ILE A 602 -2.94 -0.98 -9.95
N GLU A 603 -1.93 -1.84 -9.78
CA GLU A 603 -0.52 -1.52 -9.98
C GLU A 603 -0.08 -1.98 -11.37
N ILE A 604 0.53 -1.07 -12.13
CA ILE A 604 1.03 -1.32 -13.48
C ILE A 604 2.53 -1.06 -13.48
N LEU A 605 3.30 -2.01 -14.03
CA LEU A 605 4.74 -1.86 -14.20
C LEU A 605 5.08 -0.99 -15.41
N PHE A 606 5.95 -0.02 -15.21
CA PHE A 606 6.50 0.85 -16.24
C PHE A 606 7.95 0.50 -16.55
N PRO A 607 8.40 0.65 -17.81
CA PRO A 607 9.82 0.53 -18.14
C PRO A 607 10.64 1.62 -17.43
N SER A 608 11.93 1.41 -17.19
CA SER A 608 12.76 2.50 -16.68
C SER A 608 13.03 3.55 -17.77
N PRO A 609 13.15 4.84 -17.39
CA PRO A 609 13.54 5.90 -18.33
C PRO A 609 14.79 5.56 -19.14
N ASP A 610 15.80 4.94 -18.50
CA ASP A 610 17.04 4.54 -19.18
C ASP A 610 16.82 3.45 -20.24
N VAL A 611 15.88 2.52 -20.00
CA VAL A 611 15.53 1.48 -20.97
C VAL A 611 14.84 2.10 -22.18
N LEU A 612 13.94 3.07 -21.97
CA LEU A 612 13.27 3.78 -23.06
C LEU A 612 14.25 4.59 -23.91
N LEU A 613 15.20 5.29 -23.29
CA LEU A 613 16.20 6.09 -24.01
C LEU A 613 17.19 5.22 -24.79
N ASN A 614 17.51 4.03 -24.28
CA ASN A 614 18.54 3.19 -24.87
C ASN A 614 18.04 2.25 -25.96
N ASN A 615 16.81 1.76 -25.85
CA ASN A 615 16.26 0.78 -26.79
C ASN A 615 15.77 1.40 -28.10
N THR A 616 15.77 0.57 -29.14
CA THR A 616 15.14 0.87 -30.43
C THR A 616 13.65 0.60 -30.35
N HIS A 617 12.84 1.57 -30.79
CA HIS A 617 11.38 1.47 -30.81
C HIS A 617 10.91 1.29 -32.24
N VAL A 618 10.11 0.26 -32.48
CA VAL A 618 9.60 -0.07 -33.81
C VAL A 618 8.17 0.41 -33.94
N VAL A 619 7.93 1.29 -34.91
CA VAL A 619 6.58 1.65 -35.34
C VAL A 619 6.08 0.56 -36.29
N ASP A 620 5.15 -0.26 -35.81
CA ASP A 620 4.52 -1.33 -36.55
C ASP A 620 3.01 -1.14 -36.65
N ARG A 621 2.32 -2.13 -37.22
CA ARG A 621 0.86 -2.08 -37.39
C ARG A 621 0.11 -1.94 -36.07
N ASP A 622 0.58 -2.58 -35.00
CA ASP A 622 -0.06 -2.47 -33.69
C ASP A 622 0.13 -1.08 -33.09
N ALA A 623 1.32 -0.48 -33.25
CA ALA A 623 1.52 0.92 -32.91
C ALA A 623 0.60 1.85 -33.72
N ALA A 624 0.40 1.59 -35.02
CA ALA A 624 -0.53 2.37 -35.84
C ALA A 624 -2.00 2.20 -35.41
N LYS A 625 -2.40 0.98 -35.03
CA LYS A 625 -3.72 0.68 -34.47
C LYS A 625 -3.95 1.45 -33.18
N PHE A 626 -3.02 1.34 -32.23
CA PHE A 626 -3.10 2.03 -30.94
C PHE A 626 -3.07 3.55 -31.11
N TYR A 627 -2.29 4.07 -32.06
CA TYR A 627 -2.26 5.49 -32.39
C TYR A 627 -3.62 6.00 -32.87
N TYR A 628 -4.27 5.28 -33.77
CA TYR A 628 -5.62 5.64 -34.23
C TYR A 628 -6.65 5.54 -33.11
N GLU A 629 -6.62 4.44 -32.34
CA GLU A 629 -7.55 4.18 -31.24
C GLU A 629 -7.41 5.18 -30.08
N VAL A 630 -6.22 5.68 -29.78
CA VAL A 630 -6.04 6.71 -28.73
C VAL A 630 -6.51 8.08 -29.22
N ASN A 631 -6.38 8.37 -30.51
CA ASN A 631 -6.73 9.67 -31.10
C ASN A 631 -8.23 9.84 -31.43
N ASP A 632 -8.88 8.78 -31.91
CA ASP A 632 -10.32 8.70 -32.15
C ASP A 632 -10.95 7.58 -31.30
N TYR A 633 -10.72 7.63 -29.98
CA TYR A 633 -11.11 6.57 -29.04
C TYR A 633 -12.60 6.27 -29.04
N TYR A 634 -13.44 7.31 -29.06
CA TYR A 634 -14.88 7.14 -29.04
C TYR A 634 -15.40 6.60 -30.38
N GLY A 635 -14.93 7.16 -31.50
CA GLY A 635 -15.29 6.68 -32.84
C GLY A 635 -14.83 5.24 -33.08
N SER A 636 -13.62 4.90 -32.65
CA SER A 636 -13.06 3.55 -32.74
C SER A 636 -13.82 2.56 -31.86
N PHE A 637 -14.20 2.97 -30.64
CA PHE A 637 -15.03 2.17 -29.74
C PHE A 637 -16.40 1.87 -30.38
N GLU A 638 -17.10 2.87 -30.91
CA GLU A 638 -18.40 2.67 -31.57
C GLU A 638 -18.29 1.77 -32.81
N GLU A 639 -17.26 1.94 -33.63
CA GLU A 639 -17.02 1.08 -34.81
C GLU A 639 -16.77 -0.38 -34.40
N GLU A 640 -15.97 -0.61 -33.36
CA GLU A 640 -15.68 -1.95 -32.86
C GLU A 640 -16.90 -2.59 -32.19
N PHE A 641 -17.62 -1.82 -31.38
CA PHE A 641 -18.86 -2.25 -30.74
C PHE A 641 -19.88 -2.67 -31.79
N ASN A 642 -20.11 -1.84 -32.81
CA ASN A 642 -21.03 -2.15 -33.90
C ASN A 642 -20.57 -3.36 -34.72
N ARG A 643 -19.26 -3.53 -34.95
CA ARG A 643 -18.70 -4.69 -35.67
C ARG A 643 -18.96 -5.99 -34.92
N GLN A 644 -18.63 -6.03 -33.63
CA GLN A 644 -18.79 -7.24 -32.81
C GLN A 644 -20.27 -7.54 -32.53
N THR A 645 -21.12 -6.52 -32.44
CA THR A 645 -22.56 -6.69 -32.22
C THR A 645 -23.39 -6.76 -33.50
N ALA A 646 -22.79 -6.70 -34.69
CA ALA A 646 -23.52 -6.69 -35.97
C ALA A 646 -24.42 -7.91 -36.17
N GLU A 647 -23.96 -9.11 -35.79
CA GLU A 647 -24.77 -10.33 -35.84
C GLU A 647 -25.96 -10.26 -34.86
N LEU A 648 -25.73 -9.72 -33.66
CA LEU A 648 -26.74 -9.55 -32.61
C LEU A 648 -27.79 -8.49 -32.98
N GLY A 649 -27.35 -7.37 -33.53
CA GLY A 649 -28.20 -6.24 -33.92
C GLY A 649 -29.18 -6.60 -35.05
N ARG A 650 -28.73 -7.38 -36.04
CA ARG A 650 -29.63 -7.91 -37.11
C ARG A 650 -30.77 -8.73 -36.54
N LEU A 651 -30.49 -9.54 -35.53
CA LEU A 651 -31.48 -10.41 -34.88
C LEU A 651 -32.49 -9.66 -33.99
N ILE A 652 -32.14 -8.46 -33.53
CA ILE A 652 -33.04 -7.57 -32.77
C ILE A 652 -33.96 -6.82 -33.75
N GLN A 653 -33.47 -6.42 -34.92
CA GLN A 653 -34.26 -5.74 -35.95
C GLN A 653 -35.33 -6.64 -36.59
N ASP A 654 -35.08 -7.95 -36.74
CA ASP A 654 -36.05 -8.91 -37.30
C ASP A 654 -37.32 -9.14 -36.42
N LYS A 655 -37.39 -8.53 -35.23
CA LYS A 655 -38.56 -8.58 -34.34
C LYS A 655 -39.55 -7.43 -34.50
N ASN A 656 -39.19 -6.37 -35.23
CA ASN A 656 -40.04 -5.18 -35.41
C ASN A 656 -40.83 -5.22 -36.71
#